data_AF-A0A6N2VVP9-F1
#
_entry.id   AF-A0A6N2VVP9-F1
#
_cell.length_a   1.000
_cell.length_b   1.000
_cell.length_c   1.000
_cell.angle_alpha   90.00
_cell.angle_beta   90.00
_cell.angle_gamma   90.00
#
_symmetry.space_group_name_H-M   'P 1'
#
loop_
_entity.id
_entity.type
_entity.pdbx_description
1 polymer ?
#
loop_
_entity_poly.entity_id
_entity_poly.type
_entity_poly.pdbx_seq_one_letter_code
_entity_poly.pdbx_strand_id
1 'polypeptide(L)'
;MKTVKDYFGDLVFDDRVMKATLSAKVYSSLRKTIDEGCELDISVANAVATAMKDWAISKGATHFTHWFQPLTGITAEKHDSFITPSPDGGVIMEFSGKELIKGEPDASSFPNGGLRATFEARGYTAWDPTSYAFIKDNSLCIPTAFCSYGGYALDKKTPLLRSMEALSRQAIRILRLFGNDSAKCIRSSVGPEQEYFLIDKEMYDQRPDLCFTGRTLFGARPPKGQEMDDHYFGVIKPRVAAYMEELNEELWKLGILAKTEHNEVAPAQHELAPIYTTTNIATDHNQLTMEIMQKIAAKHGLVCLLHEKPFAGVNGSGKHNNWSISTDKGQNLLSPGETPYENAQFLLFLCAVIKAVDDYQDLLRISVATAGNDHRLGANEAPPAVVSIFLGDELNAVLEAIENDTPYQGSKKTKMKLGVDVLPKFNRDNTDRNRTSPFAFTGNKFEFRMLGSSNSIACANIMLNSAVAESLKIYADRLEQAQDFETALHEMIRKTIKDHKHIIFNGNGYDDNWIKEATEKRGLINYRTTADCMPHLLDEKNVKMLTGQGVFSIAELQSRCDIMLDNYCKSVIIEANTMVTMAKTQIAPAVENYAAHVADAAVSKKALDANLACSYETNLVRTLSTLTDTIAAKVDLLNEALRSLETAEDIFAESFLIRDHVLGLMNELRAACDEAETLTAKSYWPFPTYADLLFGVK
;
A
#
# COMPACT_ATOMS: atom_id res chain seq x y z
N MET A 1 -0.39 34.35 -16.05
CA MET A 1 -0.24 32.90 -15.86
C MET A 1 -0.34 32.64 -14.37
N LYS A 2 -1.23 31.76 -13.91
CA LYS A 2 -1.28 31.40 -12.47
C LYS A 2 -0.03 30.58 -12.16
N THR A 3 0.66 30.91 -11.07
CA THR A 3 1.79 30.13 -10.56
C THR A 3 1.30 29.00 -9.65
N VAL A 4 2.12 27.98 -9.40
CA VAL A 4 1.80 26.89 -8.44
C VAL A 4 1.33 27.45 -7.10
N LYS A 5 1.97 28.54 -6.63
CA LYS A 5 1.59 29.20 -5.37
C LYS A 5 0.17 29.77 -5.36
N ASP A 6 -0.36 30.14 -6.53
CA ASP A 6 -1.67 30.77 -6.66
C ASP A 6 -2.82 29.74 -6.60
N TYR A 7 -2.59 28.51 -7.04
CA TYR A 7 -3.63 27.46 -7.06
C TYR A 7 -3.36 26.30 -6.08
N PHE A 8 -2.21 26.26 -5.40
CA PHE A 8 -1.92 25.22 -4.42
C PHE A 8 -2.93 25.22 -3.26
N GLY A 9 -3.61 24.09 -3.08
CA GLY A 9 -4.65 23.88 -2.08
C GLY A 9 -5.91 24.73 -2.33
N ASP A 10 -6.15 25.21 -3.55
CA ASP A 10 -7.30 26.07 -3.85
C ASP A 10 -8.65 25.32 -3.83
N LEU A 11 -8.63 23.99 -3.82
CA LEU A 11 -9.76 23.09 -3.62
C LEU A 11 -9.81 22.49 -2.22
N VAL A 12 -9.11 23.06 -1.24
CA VAL A 12 -9.08 22.57 0.16
C VAL A 12 -9.58 23.64 1.12
N PHE A 13 -10.47 23.25 2.05
CA PHE A 13 -10.95 24.09 3.15
C PHE A 13 -9.94 24.07 4.31
N ASP A 14 -8.74 24.57 4.05
CA ASP A 14 -7.60 24.56 4.98
C ASP A 14 -7.63 25.71 6.02
N ASP A 15 -6.61 25.79 6.87
CA ASP A 15 -6.47 26.87 7.86
C ASP A 15 -6.49 28.28 7.25
N ARG A 16 -6.06 28.47 5.98
CA ARG A 16 -6.09 29.79 5.31
C ARG A 16 -7.54 30.18 5.01
N VAL A 17 -8.31 29.25 4.44
CA VAL A 17 -9.72 29.45 4.14
C VAL A 17 -10.52 29.60 5.42
N MET A 18 -10.31 28.73 6.40
CA MET A 18 -11.00 28.78 7.70
C MET A 18 -10.78 30.11 8.42
N LYS A 19 -9.56 30.67 8.43
CA LYS A 19 -9.30 31.98 9.05
C LYS A 19 -9.96 33.14 8.29
N ALA A 20 -10.14 33.01 6.98
CA ALA A 20 -10.76 34.04 6.16
C ALA A 20 -12.28 34.04 6.25
N THR A 21 -12.90 32.88 6.51
CA THR A 21 -14.36 32.71 6.49
C THR A 21 -14.98 32.60 7.89
N LEU A 22 -14.28 32.05 8.87
CA LEU A 22 -14.80 31.86 10.23
C LEU A 22 -14.45 33.04 11.14
N SER A 23 -15.32 33.35 12.09
CA SER A 23 -14.97 34.29 13.16
C SER A 23 -13.80 33.77 14.01
N ALA A 24 -12.99 34.68 14.58
CA ALA A 24 -11.83 34.31 15.39
C ALA A 24 -12.19 33.35 16.55
N LYS A 25 -13.36 33.55 17.19
CA LYS A 25 -13.84 32.69 18.28
C LYS A 25 -14.15 31.26 17.78
N VAL A 26 -14.84 31.13 16.66
CA VAL A 26 -15.20 29.83 16.06
C VAL A 26 -13.95 29.10 15.60
N TYR A 27 -13.04 29.79 14.90
CA TYR A 27 -11.76 29.23 14.46
C TYR A 27 -10.91 28.72 15.64
N SER A 28 -10.73 29.53 16.68
CA SER A 28 -9.98 29.11 17.87
C SER A 28 -10.62 27.92 18.59
N SER A 29 -11.96 27.86 18.64
CA SER A 29 -12.68 26.72 19.23
C SER A 29 -12.47 25.45 18.40
N LEU A 30 -12.58 25.53 17.07
CA LEU A 30 -12.34 24.40 16.17
C LEU A 30 -10.89 23.90 16.26
N ARG A 31 -9.91 24.81 16.27
CA ARG A 31 -8.50 24.45 16.46
C ARG A 31 -8.26 23.76 17.79
N LYS A 32 -8.91 24.22 18.87
CA LYS A 32 -8.83 23.56 20.17
C LYS A 32 -9.38 22.13 20.10
N THR A 33 -10.51 21.91 19.42
CA THR A 33 -11.05 20.55 19.17
C THR A 33 -10.06 19.68 18.39
N ILE A 34 -9.44 20.20 17.33
CA ILE A 34 -8.47 19.45 16.50
C ILE A 34 -7.17 19.14 17.27
N ASP A 35 -6.65 20.11 18.02
CA ASP A 35 -5.34 20.01 18.67
C ASP A 35 -5.42 19.32 20.05
N GLU A 36 -6.54 19.43 20.76
CA GLU A 36 -6.73 18.90 22.12
C GLU A 36 -7.79 17.77 22.22
N GLY A 37 -8.43 17.38 21.11
CA GLY A 37 -9.40 16.28 21.08
C GLY A 37 -10.71 16.54 21.84
N CYS A 38 -11.06 17.80 22.06
CA CYS A 38 -12.28 18.17 22.79
C CYS A 38 -13.56 17.94 21.97
N GLU A 39 -14.70 17.67 22.61
CA GLU A 39 -16.00 17.58 21.91
C GLU A 39 -16.32 18.85 21.12
N LEU A 40 -16.88 18.66 19.92
CA LEU A 40 -17.26 19.76 19.04
C LEU A 40 -18.61 20.35 19.45
N ASP A 41 -18.63 21.64 19.79
CA ASP A 41 -19.85 22.37 20.07
C ASP A 41 -20.73 22.48 18.80
N ILE A 42 -22.02 22.16 18.91
CA ILE A 42 -22.95 22.19 17.77
C ILE A 42 -23.08 23.58 17.13
N SER A 43 -22.90 24.65 17.91
CA SER A 43 -22.90 26.03 17.39
C SER A 43 -21.67 26.30 16.52
N VAL A 44 -20.51 25.74 16.90
CA VAL A 44 -19.29 25.78 16.09
C VAL A 44 -19.49 24.96 14.82
N ALA A 45 -20.08 23.77 14.91
CA ALA A 45 -20.37 22.92 13.76
C ALA A 45 -21.30 23.59 12.74
N ASN A 46 -22.38 24.25 13.18
CA ASN A 46 -23.28 24.98 12.29
C ASN A 46 -22.58 26.16 11.58
N ALA A 47 -21.72 26.88 12.30
CA ALA A 47 -20.94 27.98 11.72
C ALA A 47 -19.94 27.46 10.68
N VAL A 48 -19.27 26.34 10.97
CA VAL A 48 -18.34 25.68 10.04
C VAL A 48 -19.06 25.13 8.81
N ALA A 49 -20.20 24.45 8.98
CA ALA A 49 -21.01 23.93 7.88
C ALA A 49 -21.45 25.05 6.93
N THR A 50 -21.94 26.16 7.46
CA THR A 50 -22.32 27.33 6.66
C THR A 50 -21.13 27.86 5.86
N ALA A 51 -19.99 28.06 6.50
CA ALA A 51 -18.78 28.55 5.85
C ALA A 51 -18.22 27.59 4.79
N MET A 52 -18.23 26.27 5.08
CA MET A 52 -17.82 25.24 4.13
C MET A 52 -18.73 25.21 2.89
N LYS A 53 -20.04 25.29 3.10
CA LYS A 53 -21.02 25.34 2.01
C LYS A 53 -20.84 26.57 1.14
N ASP A 54 -20.77 27.75 1.74
CA ASP A 54 -20.62 29.01 0.98
C ASP A 54 -19.30 29.03 0.19
N TRP A 55 -18.21 28.54 0.81
CA TRP A 55 -16.94 28.34 0.11
C TRP A 55 -17.05 27.34 -1.04
N ALA A 56 -17.67 26.19 -0.82
CA ALA A 56 -17.81 25.15 -1.82
C ALA A 56 -18.65 25.62 -3.01
N ILE A 57 -19.78 26.30 -2.76
CA ILE A 57 -20.62 26.90 -3.80
C ILE A 57 -19.84 27.95 -4.59
N SER A 58 -19.01 28.77 -3.93
CA SER A 58 -18.16 29.76 -4.62
C SER A 58 -17.15 29.14 -5.59
N LYS A 59 -16.84 27.85 -5.40
CA LYS A 59 -15.98 27.04 -6.27
C LYS A 59 -16.76 26.21 -7.28
N GLY A 60 -18.09 26.35 -7.33
CA GLY A 60 -18.97 25.64 -8.26
C GLY A 60 -19.52 24.32 -7.72
N ALA A 61 -19.32 24.00 -6.44
CA ALA A 61 -19.86 22.77 -5.87
C ALA A 61 -21.39 22.83 -5.77
N THR A 62 -22.03 21.71 -6.12
CA THR A 62 -23.50 21.56 -6.12
C THR A 62 -23.99 20.52 -5.11
N HIS A 63 -23.10 19.62 -4.71
CA HIS A 63 -23.35 18.52 -3.80
C HIS A 63 -22.31 18.51 -2.67
N PHE A 64 -22.61 17.74 -1.63
CA PHE A 64 -21.64 17.33 -0.62
C PHE A 64 -21.68 15.81 -0.44
N THR A 65 -20.61 15.24 0.09
CA THR A 65 -20.51 13.82 0.41
C THR A 65 -19.67 13.61 1.65
N HIS A 66 -20.09 12.66 2.48
CA HIS A 66 -19.22 12.04 3.48
C HIS A 66 -18.27 11.11 2.74
N TRP A 67 -16.98 11.44 2.76
CA TRP A 67 -15.92 10.69 2.09
C TRP A 67 -15.23 9.79 3.11
N PHE A 68 -15.27 8.48 2.93
CA PHE A 68 -14.72 7.52 3.87
C PHE A 68 -14.06 6.34 3.16
N GLN A 69 -13.25 5.59 3.91
CA GLN A 69 -12.56 4.40 3.41
C GLN A 69 -13.11 3.13 4.07
N PRO A 70 -14.10 2.45 3.48
CA PRO A 70 -14.58 1.17 3.96
C PRO A 70 -13.55 0.04 3.76
N LEU A 71 -13.89 -1.17 4.25
CA LEU A 71 -13.02 -2.34 4.17
C LEU A 71 -12.86 -2.95 2.76
N THR A 72 -13.44 -2.32 1.73
CA THR A 72 -13.25 -2.70 0.31
C THR A 72 -11.87 -2.32 -0.23
N GLY A 73 -11.15 -1.41 0.44
CA GLY A 73 -9.81 -0.96 0.02
C GLY A 73 -9.80 0.34 -0.79
N ILE A 74 -10.92 0.70 -1.40
CA ILE A 74 -11.14 1.98 -2.10
C ILE A 74 -12.01 2.92 -1.24
N THR A 75 -12.11 4.18 -1.67
CA THR A 75 -12.95 5.19 -1.02
C THR A 75 -14.41 5.08 -1.48
N ALA A 76 -15.33 5.57 -0.65
CA ALA A 76 -16.77 5.56 -0.93
C ALA A 76 -17.38 6.94 -0.69
N GLU A 77 -18.39 7.25 -1.50
CA GLU A 77 -19.07 8.54 -1.52
C GLU A 77 -20.57 8.36 -1.77
N LYS A 78 -21.36 9.22 -1.15
CA LYS A 78 -22.78 9.40 -1.45
C LYS A 78 -23.03 10.89 -1.61
N HIS A 79 -23.44 11.30 -2.81
CA HIS A 79 -23.59 12.71 -3.15
C HIS A 79 -25.01 13.17 -2.83
N ASP A 80 -25.13 14.05 -1.83
CA ASP A 80 -26.37 14.72 -1.47
C ASP A 80 -26.31 16.17 -1.96
N SER A 81 -27.38 16.67 -2.58
CA SER A 81 -27.42 18.06 -3.06
C SER A 81 -27.62 19.03 -1.90
N PHE A 82 -27.08 20.24 -2.00
CA PHE A 82 -27.41 21.32 -1.06
C PHE A 82 -28.85 21.85 -1.22
N ILE A 83 -29.58 21.44 -2.25
CA ILE A 83 -30.90 21.98 -2.56
C ILE A 83 -31.94 21.56 -1.51
N THR A 84 -32.57 22.57 -0.91
CA THR A 84 -33.78 22.44 -0.09
C THR A 84 -34.90 23.28 -0.72
N PRO A 85 -36.13 22.74 -0.84
CA PRO A 85 -37.27 23.49 -1.38
C PRO A 85 -37.62 24.67 -0.47
N SER A 86 -37.81 25.84 -1.06
CA SER A 86 -38.27 27.03 -0.36
C SER A 86 -39.80 27.15 -0.44
N PRO A 87 -40.49 27.64 0.62
CA PRO A 87 -41.94 27.79 0.62
C PRO A 87 -42.52 28.69 -0.50
N ASP A 88 -41.70 29.54 -1.11
CA ASP A 88 -42.07 30.42 -2.22
C ASP A 88 -41.98 29.76 -3.62
N GLY A 89 -41.67 28.46 -3.67
CA GLY A 89 -41.52 27.70 -4.92
C GLY A 89 -40.12 27.80 -5.55
N GLY A 90 -39.17 28.49 -4.90
CA GLY A 90 -37.76 28.50 -5.24
C GLY A 90 -36.96 27.38 -4.56
N VAL A 91 -35.63 27.46 -4.69
CA VAL A 91 -34.68 26.58 -3.98
C VAL A 91 -33.72 27.42 -3.15
N ILE A 92 -33.35 26.92 -1.98
CA ILE A 92 -32.26 27.44 -1.17
C ILE A 92 -31.16 26.39 -1.05
N MET A 93 -29.93 26.85 -0.87
CA MET A 93 -28.78 25.98 -0.65
C MET A 93 -28.52 25.89 0.86
N GLU A 94 -28.79 24.74 1.46
CA GLU A 94 -28.65 24.49 2.89
C GLU A 94 -27.62 23.39 3.16
N PHE A 95 -26.89 23.55 4.25
CA PHE A 95 -26.00 22.52 4.80
C PHE A 95 -25.85 22.78 6.29
N SER A 96 -26.38 21.87 7.10
CA SER A 96 -26.44 22.04 8.55
C SER A 96 -25.25 21.43 9.26
N GLY A 97 -24.95 21.90 10.48
CA GLY A 97 -23.92 21.30 11.33
C GLY A 97 -24.24 19.84 11.71
N LYS A 98 -25.52 19.45 11.70
CA LYS A 98 -25.93 18.05 11.92
C LYS A 98 -25.47 17.16 10.77
N GLU A 99 -25.68 17.59 9.53
CA GLU A 99 -25.25 16.88 8.33
C GLU A 99 -23.73 16.89 8.18
N LEU A 100 -23.04 17.93 8.66
CA LEU A 100 -21.58 17.96 8.75
C LEU A 100 -21.06 16.91 9.74
N ILE A 101 -21.57 16.89 10.98
CA ILE A 101 -21.06 16.00 12.01
C ILE A 101 -21.34 14.54 11.67
N LYS A 102 -22.53 14.25 11.14
CA LYS A 102 -23.02 12.89 10.98
C LYS A 102 -23.77 12.69 9.67
N GLY A 103 -23.37 11.66 8.93
CA GLY A 103 -24.17 11.09 7.83
C GLY A 103 -24.75 9.72 8.17
N GLU A 104 -25.76 9.30 7.40
CA GLU A 104 -26.39 7.98 7.48
C GLU A 104 -26.37 7.31 6.10
N PRO A 105 -25.27 6.62 5.72
CA PRO A 105 -25.24 5.80 4.52
C PRO A 105 -25.88 4.42 4.76
N ASP A 106 -26.32 3.79 3.67
CA ASP A 106 -26.63 2.37 3.68
C ASP A 106 -25.34 1.56 3.77
N ALA A 107 -25.18 0.84 4.88
CA ALA A 107 -24.01 0.04 5.17
C ALA A 107 -24.14 -1.41 4.71
N SER A 108 -25.31 -1.85 4.22
CA SER A 108 -25.61 -3.26 3.91
C SER A 108 -24.71 -3.84 2.81
N SER A 109 -24.29 -3.01 1.88
CA SER A 109 -23.48 -3.41 0.72
C SER A 109 -21.97 -3.38 0.98
N PHE A 110 -21.52 -2.92 2.16
CA PHE A 110 -20.10 -2.91 2.51
C PHE A 110 -19.69 -4.20 3.24
N PRO A 111 -18.48 -4.72 2.99
CA PRO A 111 -17.95 -5.87 3.71
C PRO A 111 -17.95 -5.61 5.22
N ASN A 112 -18.55 -6.52 5.97
CA ASN A 112 -18.72 -6.39 7.42
C ASN A 112 -18.37 -7.66 8.21
N GLY A 113 -17.97 -8.75 7.53
CA GLY A 113 -17.45 -9.96 8.19
C GLY A 113 -18.39 -10.52 9.26
N GLY A 114 -19.70 -10.53 9.00
CA GLY A 114 -20.70 -11.05 9.93
C GLY A 114 -21.02 -10.15 11.13
N LEU A 115 -20.44 -8.96 11.25
CA LEU A 115 -20.77 -7.99 12.32
C LEU A 115 -22.18 -7.40 12.20
N ARG A 116 -22.90 -7.75 11.13
CA ARG A 116 -24.25 -7.27 10.84
C ARG A 116 -25.09 -8.41 10.30
N ALA A 117 -26.36 -8.44 10.69
CA ALA A 117 -27.32 -9.33 10.06
C ALA A 117 -27.69 -8.79 8.67
N THR A 118 -28.00 -9.68 7.71
CA THR A 118 -28.27 -9.34 6.31
C THR A 118 -29.46 -8.39 6.11
N PHE A 119 -30.37 -8.27 7.08
CA PHE A 119 -31.53 -7.37 7.02
C PHE A 119 -31.28 -5.99 7.66
N GLU A 120 -30.13 -5.77 8.29
CA GLU A 120 -29.79 -4.49 8.92
C GLU A 120 -29.02 -3.61 7.92
N ALA A 121 -29.54 -2.42 7.61
CA ALA A 121 -28.95 -1.52 6.59
C ALA A 121 -28.26 -0.27 7.15
N ARG A 122 -28.58 0.14 8.39
CA ARG A 122 -28.07 1.40 8.97
C ARG A 122 -26.58 1.33 9.34
N GLY A 123 -25.80 2.31 8.86
CA GLY A 123 -24.48 2.68 9.37
C GLY A 123 -24.38 4.18 9.59
N TYR A 124 -23.28 4.63 10.20
CA TYR A 124 -23.07 6.05 10.48
C TYR A 124 -21.70 6.50 10.02
N THR A 125 -21.65 7.69 9.45
CA THR A 125 -20.41 8.43 9.20
C THR A 125 -20.28 9.55 10.21
N ALA A 126 -19.05 9.81 10.66
CA ALA A 126 -18.73 10.88 11.58
C ALA A 126 -17.56 11.71 11.02
N TRP A 127 -17.72 13.03 10.97
CA TRP A 127 -16.67 13.91 10.45
C TRP A 127 -15.39 13.83 11.28
N ASP A 128 -14.26 13.66 10.57
CA ASP A 128 -12.92 13.78 11.12
C ASP A 128 -12.41 15.22 10.91
N PRO A 129 -12.42 16.08 11.95
CA PRO A 129 -11.97 17.47 11.82
C PRO A 129 -10.44 17.59 11.70
N THR A 130 -9.69 16.50 11.89
CA THR A 130 -8.22 16.49 11.78
C THR A 130 -7.73 16.34 10.34
N SER A 131 -8.65 16.07 9.40
CA SER A 131 -8.41 16.08 7.95
C SER A 131 -9.29 17.14 7.29
N TYR A 132 -8.73 17.89 6.35
CA TYR A 132 -9.44 19.01 5.72
C TYR A 132 -10.47 18.53 4.71
N ALA A 133 -11.64 19.17 4.71
CA ALA A 133 -12.60 19.00 3.63
C ALA A 133 -12.03 19.57 2.31
N PHE A 134 -12.39 18.95 1.19
CA PHE A 134 -11.87 19.32 -0.13
C PHE A 134 -12.99 19.26 -1.17
N ILE A 135 -12.75 19.82 -2.35
CA ILE A 135 -13.69 19.74 -3.47
C ILE A 135 -13.12 18.80 -4.52
N LYS A 136 -13.92 17.82 -4.90
CA LYS A 136 -13.64 16.91 -6.01
C LYS A 136 -14.90 16.78 -6.85
N ASP A 137 -14.77 16.89 -8.16
CA ASP A 137 -15.90 16.73 -9.11
C ASP A 137 -17.13 17.60 -8.82
N ASN A 138 -16.90 18.86 -8.42
CA ASN A 138 -17.95 19.80 -8.02
C ASN A 138 -18.80 19.31 -6.83
N SER A 139 -18.23 18.49 -5.97
CA SER A 139 -18.80 18.04 -4.71
C SER A 139 -17.87 18.38 -3.55
N LEU A 140 -18.43 18.87 -2.45
CA LEU A 140 -17.73 19.04 -1.18
C LEU A 140 -17.53 17.66 -0.53
N CYS A 141 -16.30 17.18 -0.47
CA CYS A 141 -15.93 15.93 0.16
C CYS A 141 -15.49 16.17 1.61
N ILE A 142 -16.16 15.50 2.56
CA ILE A 142 -15.95 15.65 4.00
C ILE A 142 -15.31 14.36 4.52
N PRO A 143 -14.01 14.35 4.90
CA PRO A 143 -13.34 13.17 5.42
C PRO A 143 -14.03 12.65 6.69
N THR A 144 -14.42 11.38 6.69
CA THR A 144 -15.24 10.80 7.76
C THR A 144 -14.76 9.41 8.18
N ALA A 145 -15.00 9.11 9.45
CA ALA A 145 -14.96 7.77 10.00
C ALA A 145 -16.29 7.05 9.74
N PHE A 146 -16.27 5.74 9.50
CA PHE A 146 -17.47 4.96 9.22
C PHE A 146 -17.62 3.76 10.16
N CYS A 147 -18.79 3.66 10.80
CA CYS A 147 -19.10 2.63 11.79
C CYS A 147 -20.48 1.99 11.59
N SER A 148 -20.62 0.77 12.14
CA SER A 148 -21.87 0.04 12.16
C SER A 148 -22.86 0.65 13.15
N TYR A 149 -24.13 0.23 13.08
CA TYR A 149 -25.14 0.58 14.07
C TYR A 149 -24.72 0.24 15.52
N GLY A 150 -23.99 -0.86 15.71
CA GLY A 150 -23.46 -1.28 17.01
C GLY A 150 -22.20 -0.55 17.47
N GLY A 151 -21.68 0.40 16.67
CA GLY A 151 -20.48 1.17 16.99
C GLY A 151 -19.15 0.51 16.59
N TYR A 152 -19.19 -0.60 15.86
CA TYR A 152 -17.98 -1.26 15.34
C TYR A 152 -17.41 -0.50 14.14
N ALA A 153 -16.09 -0.36 14.06
CA ALA A 153 -15.39 0.31 12.97
C ALA A 153 -15.42 -0.54 11.69
N LEU A 154 -16.16 -0.06 10.68
CA LEU A 154 -16.27 -0.66 9.35
C LEU A 154 -15.37 0.03 8.32
N ASP A 155 -14.37 0.76 8.81
CA ASP A 155 -13.48 1.58 8.02
C ASP A 155 -12.02 1.35 8.38
N LYS A 156 -11.11 1.99 7.65
CA LYS A 156 -9.68 2.00 7.99
C LYS A 156 -9.27 3.22 8.82
N LYS A 157 -10.09 4.28 8.83
CA LYS A 157 -9.77 5.54 9.51
C LYS A 157 -9.96 5.47 11.02
N THR A 158 -11.05 4.90 11.51
CA THR A 158 -11.28 4.79 12.97
C THR A 158 -10.14 4.05 13.69
N PRO A 159 -9.69 2.87 13.25
CA PRO A 159 -8.60 2.18 13.92
C PRO A 159 -7.25 2.91 13.74
N LEU A 160 -7.05 3.61 12.62
CA LEU A 160 -5.86 4.42 12.40
C LEU A 160 -5.76 5.54 13.45
N LEU A 161 -6.82 6.30 13.65
CA LEU A 161 -6.89 7.36 14.67
C LEU A 161 -6.66 6.80 16.08
N ARG A 162 -7.31 5.68 16.43
CA ARG A 162 -7.09 4.99 17.71
C ARG A 162 -5.63 4.56 17.90
N SER A 163 -4.97 4.03 16.86
CA SER A 163 -3.56 3.63 16.91
C SER A 163 -2.62 4.83 17.12
N MET A 164 -2.93 5.98 16.51
CA MET A 164 -2.16 7.21 16.66
C MET A 164 -2.29 7.76 18.07
N GLU A 165 -3.49 7.72 18.65
CA GLU A 165 -3.75 8.09 20.04
C GLU A 165 -3.03 7.16 21.02
N ALA A 166 -3.11 5.85 20.81
CA ALA A 166 -2.41 4.87 21.63
C ALA A 166 -0.89 5.11 21.65
N LEU A 167 -0.30 5.31 20.47
CA LEU A 167 1.12 5.66 20.33
C LEU A 167 1.46 6.96 21.06
N SER A 168 0.65 8.01 20.86
CA SER A 168 0.87 9.30 21.51
C SER A 168 0.81 9.21 23.03
N ARG A 169 -0.18 8.48 23.58
CA ARG A 169 -0.34 8.27 25.01
C ARG A 169 0.91 7.63 25.63
N GLN A 170 1.41 6.55 25.05
CA GLN A 170 2.57 5.83 25.62
C GLN A 170 3.89 6.57 25.39
N ALA A 171 4.06 7.22 24.24
CA ALA A 171 5.26 8.00 23.96
C ALA A 171 5.37 9.25 24.84
N ILE A 172 4.25 9.92 25.18
CA ILE A 172 4.26 11.05 26.13
C ILE A 172 4.72 10.60 27.51
N ARG A 173 4.27 9.44 28.01
CA ARG A 173 4.72 8.89 29.30
C ARG A 173 6.24 8.76 29.34
N ILE A 174 6.83 8.19 28.30
CA ILE A 174 8.29 8.11 28.15
C ILE A 174 8.94 9.50 28.13
N LEU A 175 8.42 10.44 27.34
CA LEU A 175 9.00 11.79 27.27
C LEU A 175 8.99 12.55 28.60
N ARG A 176 7.98 12.32 29.46
CA ARG A 176 7.95 12.90 30.81
C ARG A 176 9.12 12.39 31.66
N LEU A 177 9.53 11.13 31.50
CA LEU A 177 10.69 10.58 32.20
C LEU A 177 12.02 11.22 31.76
N PHE A 178 12.10 11.69 30.51
CA PHE A 178 13.25 12.46 29.99
C PHE A 178 13.14 13.97 30.27
N GLY A 179 12.18 14.41 31.10
CA GLY A 179 12.03 15.81 31.51
C GLY A 179 11.40 16.74 30.47
N ASN A 180 10.77 16.20 29.42
CA ASN A 180 10.03 17.03 28.46
C ASN A 180 8.59 17.22 28.94
N ASP A 181 8.29 18.36 29.57
CA ASP A 181 6.93 18.75 30.01
C ASP A 181 6.16 19.58 28.97
N SER A 182 6.81 19.97 27.88
CA SER A 182 6.26 20.90 26.89
C SER A 182 5.45 20.24 25.78
N ALA A 183 5.81 18.99 25.42
CA ALA A 183 5.13 18.24 24.38
C ALA A 183 3.73 17.83 24.87
N LYS A 184 2.69 18.09 24.06
CA LYS A 184 1.30 17.74 24.39
C LYS A 184 0.87 16.42 23.74
N CYS A 185 1.32 16.18 22.51
CA CYS A 185 1.01 14.96 21.77
C CYS A 185 2.17 14.57 20.85
N ILE A 186 2.15 13.30 20.44
CA ILE A 186 3.04 12.76 19.42
C ILE A 186 2.23 12.51 18.16
N ARG A 187 2.81 12.86 17.01
CA ARG A 187 2.25 12.62 15.70
C ARG A 187 3.16 11.66 14.96
N SER A 188 2.62 10.53 14.52
CA SER A 188 3.27 9.75 13.48
C SER A 188 3.08 10.46 12.13
N SER A 189 4.09 10.37 11.28
CA SER A 189 4.10 10.95 9.94
C SER A 189 4.55 9.93 8.91
N VAL A 190 3.98 10.00 7.72
CA VAL A 190 4.26 9.08 6.62
C VAL A 190 4.48 9.83 5.31
N GLY A 191 5.51 9.43 4.57
CA GLY A 191 5.72 9.78 3.15
C GLY A 191 5.63 8.52 2.29
N PRO A 192 4.48 8.26 1.64
CA PRO A 192 4.32 7.06 0.82
C PRO A 192 4.88 7.26 -0.60
N GLU A 193 5.82 6.45 -1.02
CA GLU A 193 6.34 6.41 -2.40
C GLU A 193 5.42 5.51 -3.23
N GLN A 194 4.76 6.03 -4.28
CA GLN A 194 3.74 5.30 -5.04
C GLN A 194 4.29 4.87 -6.40
N GLU A 195 4.55 3.57 -6.56
CA GLU A 195 4.89 2.99 -7.86
C GLU A 195 3.63 2.56 -8.63
N TYR A 196 3.70 2.60 -9.96
CA TYR A 196 2.62 2.24 -10.87
C TYR A 196 3.12 1.97 -12.30
N PHE A 197 2.31 1.33 -13.13
CA PHE A 197 2.56 1.19 -14.57
C PHE A 197 1.58 2.04 -15.39
N LEU A 198 2.05 2.57 -16.53
CA LEU A 198 1.21 3.23 -17.53
C LEU A 198 1.24 2.46 -18.84
N ILE A 199 0.09 1.98 -19.29
CA ILE A 199 -0.05 1.34 -20.60
C ILE A 199 -1.07 2.05 -21.48
N ASP A 200 -0.98 1.81 -22.79
CA ASP A 200 -1.94 2.36 -23.74
C ASP A 200 -3.33 1.75 -23.52
N LYS A 201 -4.35 2.61 -23.50
CA LYS A 201 -5.73 2.18 -23.24
C LYS A 201 -6.26 1.22 -24.31
N GLU A 202 -5.92 1.41 -25.59
CA GLU A 202 -6.40 0.55 -26.66
C GLU A 202 -5.85 -0.87 -26.53
N MET A 203 -4.62 -1.00 -26.03
CA MET A 203 -4.01 -2.31 -25.75
C MET A 203 -4.58 -2.94 -24.47
N TYR A 204 -4.85 -2.14 -23.44
CA TYR A 204 -5.52 -2.60 -22.22
C TYR A 204 -6.90 -3.17 -22.51
N ASP A 205 -7.73 -2.47 -23.29
CA ASP A 205 -9.10 -2.88 -23.60
C ASP A 205 -9.15 -4.24 -24.35
N GLN A 206 -8.07 -4.64 -25.02
CA GLN A 206 -7.92 -5.93 -25.70
C GLN A 206 -7.47 -7.07 -24.78
N ARG A 207 -7.25 -6.80 -23.49
CA ARG A 207 -6.74 -7.76 -22.50
C ARG A 207 -7.76 -7.97 -21.36
N PRO A 208 -8.71 -8.91 -21.51
CA PRO A 208 -9.72 -9.18 -20.49
C PRO A 208 -9.13 -9.52 -19.12
N ASP A 209 -7.97 -10.17 -19.07
CA ASP A 209 -7.25 -10.42 -17.84
C ASP A 209 -6.80 -9.13 -17.14
N LEU A 210 -6.22 -8.18 -17.86
CA LEU A 210 -5.90 -6.87 -17.27
C LEU A 210 -7.17 -6.13 -16.84
N CYS A 211 -8.23 -6.17 -17.64
CA CYS A 211 -9.49 -5.50 -17.34
C CYS A 211 -10.18 -6.02 -16.07
N PHE A 212 -10.18 -7.33 -15.85
CA PHE A 212 -10.91 -7.94 -14.73
C PHE A 212 -10.06 -8.15 -13.49
N THR A 213 -8.74 -8.30 -13.66
CA THR A 213 -7.84 -8.70 -12.56
C THR A 213 -6.77 -7.66 -12.25
N GLY A 214 -6.59 -6.64 -13.09
CA GLY A 214 -5.53 -5.64 -12.92
C GLY A 214 -4.13 -6.15 -13.26
N ARG A 215 -4.00 -7.42 -13.68
CA ARG A 215 -2.74 -8.05 -14.07
C ARG A 215 -2.90 -8.95 -15.28
N THR A 216 -1.77 -9.31 -15.87
CA THR A 216 -1.71 -10.30 -16.93
C THR A 216 -1.63 -11.71 -16.35
N LEU A 217 -2.52 -12.58 -16.81
CA LEU A 217 -2.57 -13.99 -16.42
C LEU A 217 -1.77 -14.88 -17.38
N PHE A 218 -1.65 -14.42 -18.64
CA PHE A 218 -0.80 -14.99 -19.68
C PHE A 218 0.13 -13.93 -20.26
N GLY A 219 1.28 -14.35 -20.79
CA GLY A 219 2.20 -13.49 -21.50
C GLY A 219 3.62 -14.01 -21.46
N ALA A 220 4.15 -14.36 -22.62
CA ALA A 220 5.54 -14.72 -22.80
C ALA A 220 6.49 -13.53 -22.59
N ARG A 221 7.66 -13.81 -22.00
CA ARG A 221 8.68 -12.77 -21.78
C ARG A 221 9.20 -12.25 -23.12
N PRO A 222 9.23 -10.93 -23.36
CA PRO A 222 9.78 -10.37 -24.58
C PRO A 222 11.31 -10.52 -24.62
N PRO A 223 11.94 -10.48 -25.82
CA PRO A 223 13.40 -10.53 -25.93
C PRO A 223 14.14 -9.38 -25.23
N LYS A 224 13.49 -8.22 -25.12
CA LYS A 224 13.91 -7.10 -24.26
C LYS A 224 12.83 -6.89 -23.21
N GLY A 225 13.15 -7.15 -21.94
CA GLY A 225 12.38 -6.78 -20.77
C GLY A 225 13.06 -5.60 -20.07
N GLN A 226 13.79 -5.89 -18.99
CA GLN A 226 14.48 -4.91 -18.15
C GLN A 226 16.00 -5.13 -18.06
N GLU A 227 16.57 -6.04 -18.86
CA GLU A 227 17.95 -6.53 -18.71
C GLU A 227 19.04 -5.46 -18.90
N MET A 228 18.69 -4.32 -19.48
CA MET A 228 19.61 -3.21 -19.72
C MET A 228 19.63 -2.18 -18.58
N ASP A 229 18.70 -2.26 -17.62
CA ASP A 229 18.49 -1.27 -16.56
C ASP A 229 18.46 0.19 -17.08
N ASP A 230 18.02 0.40 -18.32
CA ASP A 230 18.11 1.67 -19.06
C ASP A 230 16.89 2.59 -18.83
N HIS A 231 15.85 2.07 -18.16
CA HIS A 231 14.62 2.80 -17.88
C HIS A 231 14.71 3.61 -16.58
N TYR A 232 15.42 3.12 -15.56
CA TYR A 232 15.55 3.78 -14.25
C TYR A 232 16.23 5.13 -14.36
N PHE A 233 15.54 6.20 -13.96
CA PHE A 233 15.94 7.60 -14.23
C PHE A 233 16.24 7.92 -15.70
N GLY A 234 15.75 7.09 -16.62
CA GLY A 234 15.80 7.34 -18.05
C GLY A 234 14.90 8.52 -18.45
N VAL A 235 14.99 8.90 -19.72
CA VAL A 235 14.18 10.00 -20.27
C VAL A 235 12.69 9.61 -20.24
N ILE A 236 11.87 10.47 -19.62
CA ILE A 236 10.41 10.30 -19.60
C ILE A 236 9.85 10.63 -20.99
N LYS A 237 9.02 9.72 -21.53
CA LYS A 237 8.42 9.88 -22.86
C LYS A 237 7.45 11.07 -22.88
N PRO A 238 7.32 11.83 -23.98
CA PRO A 238 6.50 13.05 -24.02
C PRO A 238 5.05 12.86 -23.57
N ARG A 239 4.40 11.74 -23.96
CA ARG A 239 3.02 11.43 -23.56
C ARG A 239 2.90 11.17 -22.06
N VAL A 240 3.89 10.49 -21.47
CA VAL A 240 3.93 10.24 -20.01
C VAL A 240 4.22 11.54 -19.26
N ALA A 241 5.11 12.38 -19.77
CA ALA A 241 5.41 13.68 -19.19
C ALA A 241 4.16 14.60 -19.16
N ALA A 242 3.36 14.62 -20.24
CA ALA A 242 2.11 15.37 -20.27
C ALA A 242 1.07 14.86 -19.25
N TYR A 243 1.00 13.54 -19.05
CA TYR A 243 0.18 12.94 -17.99
C TYR A 243 0.66 13.36 -16.59
N MET A 244 1.97 13.28 -16.34
CA MET A 244 2.59 13.64 -15.06
C MET A 244 2.41 15.13 -14.73
N GLU A 245 2.51 16.00 -15.74
CA GLU A 245 2.26 17.43 -15.59
C GLU A 245 0.82 17.72 -15.12
N GLU A 246 -0.20 17.16 -15.78
CA GLU A 246 -1.60 17.34 -15.36
C GLU A 246 -1.87 16.67 -14.00
N LEU A 247 -1.27 15.50 -13.73
CA LEU A 247 -1.39 14.84 -12.44
C LEU A 247 -0.87 15.73 -11.30
N ASN A 248 0.32 16.32 -11.45
CA ASN A 248 0.88 17.23 -10.48
C ASN A 248 -0.01 18.44 -10.24
N GLU A 249 -0.55 19.06 -11.30
CA GLU A 249 -1.46 20.19 -11.16
C GLU A 249 -2.71 19.84 -10.34
N GLU A 250 -3.35 18.70 -10.61
CA GLU A 250 -4.55 18.27 -9.89
C GLU A 250 -4.26 17.90 -8.43
N LEU A 251 -3.14 17.24 -8.15
CA LEU A 251 -2.72 16.93 -6.78
C LEU A 251 -2.38 18.20 -6.00
N TRP A 252 -1.72 19.18 -6.62
CA TRP A 252 -1.39 20.46 -5.98
C TRP A 252 -2.65 21.29 -5.67
N LYS A 253 -3.69 21.27 -6.52
CA LYS A 253 -4.99 21.92 -6.22
C LYS A 253 -5.65 21.32 -4.97
N LEU A 254 -5.47 20.02 -4.75
CA LEU A 254 -5.91 19.28 -3.56
C LEU A 254 -4.95 19.42 -2.36
N GLY A 255 -3.91 20.26 -2.45
CA GLY A 255 -2.96 20.49 -1.35
C GLY A 255 -1.99 19.34 -1.10
N ILE A 256 -1.93 18.36 -1.99
CA ILE A 256 -1.00 17.23 -1.91
C ILE A 256 0.36 17.69 -2.46
N LEU A 257 1.41 17.59 -1.64
CA LEU A 257 2.76 18.03 -1.99
C LEU A 257 3.49 16.99 -2.86
N ALA A 258 2.94 16.64 -4.03
CA ALA A 258 3.62 15.82 -5.03
C ALA A 258 4.97 16.47 -5.41
N LYS A 259 6.07 15.75 -5.20
CA LYS A 259 7.42 16.33 -5.17
C LYS A 259 8.40 15.68 -6.11
N THR A 260 8.38 14.35 -6.18
CA THR A 260 9.32 13.56 -6.97
C THR A 260 8.52 12.68 -7.92
N GLU A 261 8.96 12.60 -9.16
CA GLU A 261 8.47 11.65 -10.15
C GLU A 261 9.64 11.19 -11.04
N HIS A 262 9.63 9.92 -11.43
CA HIS A 262 10.61 9.36 -12.35
C HIS A 262 10.14 8.04 -12.97
N ASN A 263 10.88 7.58 -13.98
CA ASN A 263 10.81 6.20 -14.43
C ASN A 263 11.43 5.26 -13.39
N GLU A 264 10.78 4.12 -13.19
CA GLU A 264 11.27 3.03 -12.34
C GLU A 264 12.13 2.04 -13.15
N VAL A 265 12.46 0.87 -12.58
CA VAL A 265 13.33 -0.13 -13.23
C VAL A 265 12.64 -0.84 -14.40
N ALA A 266 11.39 -1.29 -14.24
CA ALA A 266 10.71 -2.00 -15.33
C ALA A 266 10.19 -1.03 -16.40
N PRO A 267 10.17 -1.40 -17.69
CA PRO A 267 9.60 -0.56 -18.74
C PRO A 267 8.14 -0.20 -18.43
N ALA A 268 7.78 1.04 -18.72
CA ALA A 268 6.45 1.61 -18.42
C ALA A 268 6.08 1.68 -16.93
N GLN A 269 7.03 1.39 -16.02
CA GLN A 269 6.90 1.63 -14.59
C GLN A 269 7.39 3.04 -14.24
N HIS A 270 6.70 3.66 -13.29
CA HIS A 270 6.96 5.01 -12.80
C HIS A 270 6.73 5.08 -11.28
N GLU A 271 7.28 6.12 -10.66
CA GLU A 271 7.06 6.45 -9.24
C GLU A 271 6.58 7.90 -9.09
N LEU A 272 5.73 8.15 -8.11
CA LEU A 272 5.44 9.48 -7.57
C LEU A 272 5.53 9.47 -6.04
N ALA A 273 6.28 10.40 -5.47
CA ALA A 273 6.40 10.56 -4.02
C ALA A 273 6.00 11.98 -3.57
N PRO A 274 5.01 12.11 -2.66
CA PRO A 274 4.70 13.36 -2.00
C PRO A 274 5.59 13.59 -0.77
N ILE A 275 5.70 14.85 -0.34
CA ILE A 275 6.30 15.18 0.97
C ILE A 275 5.44 14.58 2.08
N TYR A 276 6.09 14.01 3.09
CA TYR A 276 5.43 13.41 4.25
C TYR A 276 4.51 14.40 4.99
N THR A 277 3.48 13.87 5.62
CA THR A 277 2.60 14.62 6.53
C THR A 277 2.13 13.68 7.65
N THR A 278 1.26 14.14 8.55
CA THR A 278 0.70 13.28 9.61
C THR A 278 0.07 12.04 9.00
N THR A 279 0.20 10.89 9.67
CA THR A 279 -0.26 9.59 9.13
C THR A 279 -1.71 9.62 8.66
N ASN A 280 -2.59 10.33 9.38
CA ASN A 280 -4.00 10.47 8.99
C ASN A 280 -4.16 11.20 7.65
N ILE A 281 -3.57 12.38 7.50
CA ILE A 281 -3.63 13.17 6.26
C ILE A 281 -2.91 12.45 5.13
N ALA A 282 -1.76 11.80 5.41
CA ALA A 282 -1.01 11.04 4.42
C ALA A 282 -1.83 9.87 3.86
N THR A 283 -2.68 9.26 4.68
CA THR A 283 -3.58 8.17 4.27
C THR A 283 -4.63 8.68 3.30
N ASP A 284 -5.26 9.81 3.63
CA ASP A 284 -6.25 10.45 2.75
C ASP A 284 -5.64 10.90 1.43
N HIS A 285 -4.48 11.58 1.51
CA HIS A 285 -3.74 12.02 0.34
C HIS A 285 -3.32 10.86 -0.55
N ASN A 286 -2.91 9.72 0.02
CA ASN A 286 -2.57 8.53 -0.78
C ASN A 286 -3.79 7.98 -1.54
N GLN A 287 -4.96 7.91 -0.89
CA GLN A 287 -6.19 7.47 -1.57
C GLN A 287 -6.57 8.40 -2.72
N LEU A 288 -6.54 9.72 -2.49
CA LEU A 288 -6.77 10.71 -3.54
C LEU A 288 -5.73 10.61 -4.65
N THR A 289 -4.46 10.40 -4.31
CA THR A 289 -3.38 10.25 -5.30
C THR A 289 -3.65 9.08 -6.23
N MET A 290 -3.97 7.90 -5.69
CA MET A 290 -4.28 6.70 -6.49
C MET A 290 -5.50 6.91 -7.41
N GLU A 291 -6.56 7.54 -6.90
CA GLU A 291 -7.77 7.82 -7.68
C GLU A 291 -7.49 8.82 -8.82
N ILE A 292 -6.80 9.92 -8.53
CA ILE A 292 -6.48 10.95 -9.51
C ILE A 292 -5.51 10.40 -10.56
N MET A 293 -4.53 9.56 -10.18
CA MET A 293 -3.65 8.87 -11.14
C MET A 293 -4.45 8.10 -12.20
N GLN A 294 -5.43 7.28 -11.78
CA GLN A 294 -6.27 6.52 -12.72
C GLN A 294 -7.13 7.43 -13.60
N LYS A 295 -7.71 8.47 -13.01
CA LYS A 295 -8.58 9.41 -13.72
C LYS A 295 -7.83 10.24 -14.76
N ILE A 296 -6.65 10.74 -14.42
CA ILE A 296 -5.81 11.52 -15.36
C ILE A 296 -5.23 10.60 -16.42
N ALA A 297 -4.85 9.36 -16.10
CA ALA A 297 -4.36 8.42 -17.10
C ALA A 297 -5.41 8.21 -18.20
N ALA A 298 -6.68 8.01 -17.82
CA ALA A 298 -7.78 7.83 -18.76
C ALA A 298 -7.96 9.03 -19.71
N LYS A 299 -7.78 10.27 -19.23
CA LYS A 299 -7.83 11.49 -20.07
C LYS A 299 -6.73 11.52 -21.14
N HIS A 300 -5.58 10.94 -20.84
CA HIS A 300 -4.42 10.85 -21.75
C HIS A 300 -4.45 9.58 -22.63
N GLY A 301 -5.56 8.84 -22.64
CA GLY A 301 -5.68 7.56 -23.35
C GLY A 301 -4.78 6.47 -22.79
N LEU A 302 -4.38 6.59 -21.53
CA LEU A 302 -3.55 5.65 -20.80
C LEU A 302 -4.38 4.94 -19.73
N VAL A 303 -3.86 3.84 -19.21
CA VAL A 303 -4.39 3.16 -18.03
C VAL A 303 -3.28 3.07 -16.98
N CYS A 304 -3.57 3.59 -15.78
CA CYS A 304 -2.69 3.48 -14.62
C CYS A 304 -2.99 2.18 -13.87
N LEU A 305 -2.05 1.23 -13.94
CA LEU A 305 -2.13 -0.03 -13.22
C LEU A 305 -1.43 0.12 -11.87
N LEU A 306 -2.21 -0.06 -10.80
CA LEU A 306 -1.73 -0.01 -9.41
C LEU A 306 -1.51 -1.40 -8.80
N HIS A 307 -1.79 -2.47 -9.55
CA HIS A 307 -1.57 -3.84 -9.08
C HIS A 307 -0.08 -4.09 -8.82
N GLU A 308 0.27 -4.87 -7.79
CA GLU A 308 1.64 -5.06 -7.32
C GLU A 308 2.53 -5.82 -8.31
N LYS A 309 1.91 -6.67 -9.12
CA LYS A 309 2.59 -7.46 -10.16
C LYS A 309 1.80 -7.53 -11.47
N PRO A 310 1.67 -6.43 -12.23
CA PRO A 310 0.84 -6.42 -13.45
C PRO A 310 1.42 -7.33 -14.54
N PHE A 311 2.75 -7.42 -14.64
CA PHE A 311 3.48 -8.22 -15.61
C PHE A 311 4.45 -9.18 -14.92
N ALA A 312 4.49 -10.44 -15.35
CA ALA A 312 5.43 -11.42 -14.82
C ALA A 312 6.84 -11.21 -15.41
N GLY A 313 7.87 -11.59 -14.65
CA GLY A 313 9.26 -11.56 -15.13
C GLY A 313 9.94 -10.18 -15.16
N VAL A 314 9.24 -9.11 -14.79
CA VAL A 314 9.79 -7.74 -14.59
C VAL A 314 9.60 -7.29 -13.13
N ASN A 315 10.13 -6.13 -12.73
CA ASN A 315 9.91 -5.57 -11.38
C ASN A 315 8.41 -5.38 -11.10
N GLY A 316 8.03 -5.52 -9.83
CA GLY A 316 6.67 -5.23 -9.37
C GLY A 316 6.56 -3.81 -8.84
N SER A 317 5.33 -3.36 -8.56
CA SER A 317 5.05 -2.04 -7.99
C SER A 317 4.87 -2.11 -6.48
N GLY A 318 5.72 -1.41 -5.75
CA GLY A 318 5.65 -1.22 -4.29
C GLY A 318 4.95 0.06 -3.87
N LYS A 319 4.75 0.19 -2.55
CA LYS A 319 4.45 1.47 -1.91
C LYS A 319 5.30 1.66 -0.66
N HIS A 320 6.47 2.29 -0.76
CA HIS A 320 7.34 2.42 0.41
C HIS A 320 6.74 3.38 1.43
N ASN A 321 6.55 2.89 2.66
CA ASN A 321 5.94 3.64 3.75
C ASN A 321 7.04 4.19 4.67
N ASN A 322 7.47 5.43 4.39
CA ASN A 322 8.46 6.14 5.21
C ASN A 322 7.82 6.69 6.49
N TRP A 323 7.92 5.94 7.59
CA TRP A 323 7.30 6.23 8.88
C TRP A 323 8.26 6.89 9.87
N SER A 324 7.77 7.91 10.57
CA SER A 324 8.49 8.57 11.67
C SER A 324 7.53 9.06 12.75
N ILE A 325 8.07 9.41 13.92
CA ILE A 325 7.30 9.94 15.06
C ILE A 325 7.93 11.23 15.57
N SER A 326 7.10 12.26 15.77
CA SER A 326 7.56 13.58 16.21
C SER A 326 6.62 14.19 17.24
N THR A 327 7.16 15.04 18.12
CA THR A 327 6.36 15.84 19.05
C THR A 327 5.57 16.92 18.31
N ASP A 328 4.52 17.46 18.92
CA ASP A 328 3.78 18.64 18.42
C ASP A 328 4.67 19.90 18.27
N LYS A 329 5.88 19.89 18.84
CA LYS A 329 6.89 20.95 18.70
C LYS A 329 7.89 20.69 17.56
N GLY A 330 7.76 19.57 16.84
CA GLY A 330 8.61 19.24 15.68
C GLY A 330 9.90 18.48 16.03
N GLN A 331 10.07 18.01 17.27
CA GLN A 331 11.21 17.15 17.60
C GLN A 331 10.95 15.73 17.08
N ASN A 332 11.78 15.27 16.14
CA ASN A 332 11.74 13.89 15.65
C ASN A 332 12.42 12.95 16.66
N LEU A 333 11.68 11.96 17.15
CA LEU A 333 12.14 11.02 18.19
C LEU A 333 12.98 9.86 17.65
N LEU A 334 13.01 9.70 16.32
CA LEU A 334 13.86 8.75 15.60
C LEU A 334 15.09 9.41 14.96
N SER A 335 15.36 10.67 15.31
CA SER A 335 16.58 11.35 14.87
C SER A 335 17.72 11.04 15.84
N PRO A 336 18.82 10.41 15.39
CA PRO A 336 19.92 10.00 16.27
C PRO A 336 20.72 11.18 16.82
N GLY A 337 20.76 12.30 16.08
CA GLY A 337 21.59 13.46 16.42
C GLY A 337 23.06 13.26 15.99
N GLU A 338 23.95 14.12 16.49
CA GLU A 338 25.38 14.05 16.16
C GLU A 338 26.13 12.94 16.92
N THR A 339 25.69 12.62 18.14
CA THR A 339 26.24 11.57 19.01
C THR A 339 25.18 10.51 19.36
N PRO A 340 24.88 9.57 18.44
CA PRO A 340 23.78 8.61 18.62
C PRO A 340 23.90 7.75 19.90
N TYR A 341 25.13 7.42 20.31
CA TYR A 341 25.40 6.59 21.49
C TYR A 341 25.14 7.32 22.82
N GLU A 342 25.08 8.65 22.83
CA GLU A 342 24.78 9.48 24.02
C GLU A 342 23.29 9.82 24.11
N ASN A 343 22.56 9.68 22.99
CA ASN A 343 21.16 10.04 22.90
C ASN A 343 20.27 8.91 23.44
N ALA A 344 20.21 8.80 24.76
CA ALA A 344 19.47 7.74 25.45
C ALA A 344 17.96 7.74 25.10
N GLN A 345 17.37 8.91 24.84
CA GLN A 345 15.99 9.01 24.37
C GLN A 345 15.82 8.34 23.01
N PHE A 346 16.66 8.69 22.03
CA PHE A 346 16.63 8.05 20.71
C PHE A 346 16.86 6.55 20.81
N LEU A 347 17.85 6.10 21.59
CA LEU A 347 18.15 4.68 21.76
C LEU A 347 16.97 3.90 22.35
N LEU A 348 16.24 4.48 23.32
CA LEU A 348 15.05 3.85 23.86
C LEU A 348 13.94 3.72 22.82
N PHE A 349 13.67 4.78 22.03
CA PHE A 349 12.67 4.72 20.96
C PHE A 349 13.09 3.76 19.83
N LEU A 350 14.38 3.71 19.48
CA LEU A 350 14.93 2.76 18.53
C LEU A 350 14.72 1.32 19.00
N CYS A 351 15.07 1.03 20.26
CA CYS A 351 14.83 -0.26 20.91
C CYS A 351 13.34 -0.62 20.94
N ALA A 352 12.44 0.34 21.19
CA ALA A 352 10.99 0.12 21.16
C ALA A 352 10.52 -0.31 19.77
N VAL A 353 11.05 0.32 18.71
CA VAL A 353 10.73 -0.07 17.33
C VAL A 353 11.29 -1.45 17.00
N ILE A 354 12.52 -1.76 17.39
CA ILE A 354 13.13 -3.08 17.17
C ILE A 354 12.30 -4.17 17.85
N LYS A 355 11.96 -3.97 19.12
CA LYS A 355 11.09 -4.87 19.87
C LYS A 355 9.72 -5.04 19.22
N ALA A 356 9.09 -3.95 18.81
CA ALA A 356 7.77 -3.97 18.18
C ALA A 356 7.77 -4.78 16.87
N VAL A 357 8.78 -4.58 16.03
CA VAL A 357 8.89 -5.31 14.76
C VAL A 357 9.18 -6.80 15.00
N ASP A 358 9.97 -7.13 16.01
CA ASP A 358 10.33 -8.50 16.35
C ASP A 358 9.19 -9.30 16.99
N ASP A 359 8.50 -8.73 17.99
CA ASP A 359 7.40 -9.42 18.67
C ASP A 359 6.16 -9.61 17.77
N TYR A 360 5.97 -8.71 16.80
CA TYR A 360 4.78 -8.61 15.95
C TYR A 360 5.11 -8.70 14.44
N GLN A 361 6.13 -9.49 14.08
CA GLN A 361 6.51 -9.76 12.67
C GLN A 361 5.32 -10.21 11.82
N ASP A 362 4.49 -11.08 12.38
CA ASP A 362 3.25 -11.59 11.82
C ASP A 362 2.24 -10.47 11.51
N LEU A 363 1.98 -9.55 12.45
CA LEU A 363 1.08 -8.42 12.20
C LEU A 363 1.58 -7.48 11.10
N LEU A 364 2.89 -7.25 11.02
CA LEU A 364 3.47 -6.46 9.93
C LEU A 364 3.29 -7.17 8.58
N ARG A 365 3.51 -8.48 8.51
CA ARG A 365 3.24 -9.29 7.31
C ARG A 365 1.75 -9.32 6.93
N ILE A 366 0.85 -9.42 7.92
CA ILE A 366 -0.62 -9.37 7.73
C ILE A 366 -1.05 -8.01 7.20
N SER A 367 -0.42 -6.92 7.64
CA SER A 367 -0.81 -5.55 7.26
C SER A 367 -0.66 -5.25 5.76
N VAL A 368 0.09 -6.09 5.04
CA VAL A 368 0.38 -5.99 3.61
C VAL A 368 -0.13 -7.20 2.82
N ALA A 369 -0.93 -8.07 3.43
CA ALA A 369 -1.37 -9.32 2.82
C ALA A 369 -2.53 -9.09 1.84
N THR A 370 -2.29 -9.40 0.57
CA THR A 370 -3.27 -9.44 -0.52
C THR A 370 -2.82 -10.46 -1.56
N ALA A 371 -3.76 -11.00 -2.34
CA ALA A 371 -3.45 -11.89 -3.46
C ALA A 371 -2.40 -11.24 -4.41
N GLY A 372 -2.59 -9.97 -4.77
CA GLY A 372 -1.67 -9.24 -5.65
C GLY A 372 -0.25 -9.11 -5.08
N ASN A 373 -0.10 -8.74 -3.80
CA ASN A 373 1.20 -8.53 -3.18
C ASN A 373 1.95 -9.85 -2.92
N ASP A 374 1.25 -10.98 -2.78
CA ASP A 374 1.87 -12.31 -2.69
C ASP A 374 2.67 -12.65 -3.96
N HIS A 375 2.29 -12.12 -5.13
CA HIS A 375 3.06 -12.26 -6.37
C HIS A 375 4.29 -11.34 -6.47
N ARG A 376 4.35 -10.31 -5.61
CA ARG A 376 5.43 -9.33 -5.60
C ARG A 376 6.53 -9.72 -4.62
N LEU A 377 6.18 -10.03 -3.37
CA LEU A 377 7.15 -10.26 -2.28
C LEU A 377 8.11 -11.42 -2.60
N GLY A 378 9.40 -11.21 -2.34
CA GLY A 378 10.46 -12.20 -2.53
C GLY A 378 11.01 -12.33 -3.96
N ALA A 379 10.71 -11.38 -4.86
CA ALA A 379 11.23 -11.36 -6.22
C ALA A 379 11.56 -9.93 -6.70
N ASN A 380 12.52 -9.78 -7.63
CA ASN A 380 12.82 -8.56 -8.40
C ASN A 380 12.67 -7.24 -7.59
N GLU A 381 13.62 -7.00 -6.67
CA GLU A 381 13.66 -5.82 -5.78
C GLU A 381 12.58 -5.73 -4.67
N ALA A 382 11.59 -6.62 -4.64
CA ALA A 382 10.65 -6.67 -3.52
C ALA A 382 11.19 -7.53 -2.36
N PRO A 383 11.11 -7.04 -1.10
CA PRO A 383 11.60 -7.78 0.05
C PRO A 383 10.90 -9.15 0.20
N PRO A 384 11.58 -10.16 0.78
CA PRO A 384 10.94 -11.43 1.10
C PRO A 384 9.85 -11.25 2.16
N ALA A 385 8.99 -12.27 2.32
CA ALA A 385 7.95 -12.29 3.35
C ALA A 385 8.50 -12.37 4.79
N VAL A 386 9.81 -12.62 4.94
CA VAL A 386 10.53 -12.60 6.22
C VAL A 386 10.79 -11.16 6.62
N VAL A 387 10.18 -10.71 7.72
CA VAL A 387 10.40 -9.37 8.28
C VAL A 387 11.78 -9.31 8.93
N SER A 388 12.57 -8.28 8.61
CA SER A 388 13.87 -8.00 9.24
C SER A 388 14.18 -6.51 9.20
N ILE A 389 15.02 -6.06 10.13
CA ILE A 389 15.38 -4.65 10.27
C ILE A 389 16.79 -4.41 9.75
N PHE A 390 16.92 -3.40 8.88
CA PHE A 390 18.21 -2.84 8.51
C PHE A 390 18.48 -1.57 9.32
N LEU A 391 19.59 -1.53 10.05
CA LEU A 391 20.04 -0.34 10.80
C LEU A 391 21.27 0.33 10.17
N GLY A 392 22.02 -0.43 9.36
CA GLY A 392 23.33 -0.04 8.87
C GLY A 392 24.44 -0.19 9.92
N ASP A 393 25.68 -0.14 9.45
CA ASP A 393 26.87 -0.53 10.23
C ASP A 393 27.10 0.33 11.47
N GLU A 394 26.87 1.64 11.38
CA GLU A 394 27.11 2.57 12.49
C GLU A 394 26.19 2.30 13.69
N LEU A 395 24.87 2.28 13.46
CA LEU A 395 23.91 2.01 14.53
C LEU A 395 24.03 0.58 15.05
N ASN A 396 24.30 -0.39 14.17
CA ASN A 396 24.52 -1.76 14.62
C ASN A 396 25.72 -1.85 15.59
N ALA A 397 26.83 -1.19 15.27
CA ALA A 397 28.00 -1.14 16.15
C ALA A 397 27.74 -0.39 17.47
N VAL A 398 26.87 0.64 17.47
CA VAL A 398 26.42 1.30 18.71
C VAL A 398 25.63 0.32 19.59
N LEU A 399 24.71 -0.45 19.01
CA LEU A 399 23.94 -1.45 19.77
C LEU A 399 24.84 -2.57 20.32
N GLU A 400 25.81 -3.05 19.53
CA GLU A 400 26.79 -4.05 19.96
C GLU A 400 27.67 -3.55 21.12
N ALA A 401 28.06 -2.27 21.10
CA ALA A 401 28.82 -1.65 22.19
C ALA A 401 28.01 -1.60 23.50
N ILE A 402 26.72 -1.24 23.42
CA ILE A 402 25.81 -1.19 24.58
C ILE A 402 25.57 -2.59 25.16
N GLU A 403 25.39 -3.60 24.28
CA GLU A 403 25.20 -5.00 24.68
C GLU A 403 26.43 -5.52 25.46
N ASN A 404 27.63 -5.26 24.94
CA ASN A 404 28.89 -5.77 25.49
C ASN A 404 29.51 -4.92 26.60
N ASP A 405 28.89 -3.78 26.94
CA ASP A 405 29.42 -2.82 27.92
C ASP A 405 30.80 -2.26 27.53
N THR A 406 31.03 -2.05 26.23
CA THR A 406 32.30 -1.54 25.70
C THR A 406 32.16 -0.11 25.17
N PRO A 407 33.21 0.73 25.28
CA PRO A 407 33.17 2.07 24.70
C PRO A 407 33.06 2.01 23.17
N TYR A 408 32.08 2.70 22.61
CA TYR A 408 31.96 2.87 21.16
C TYR A 408 33.11 3.76 20.63
N GLN A 409 33.94 3.23 19.73
CA GLN A 409 35.16 3.93 19.27
C GLN A 409 34.95 4.87 18.05
N GLY A 410 33.71 5.07 17.60
CA GLY A 410 33.39 5.93 16.46
C GLY A 410 33.80 5.34 15.10
N SER A 411 32.96 5.55 14.08
CA SER A 411 33.33 5.23 12.69
C SER A 411 34.24 6.34 12.10
N LYS A 412 35.33 5.98 11.40
CA LYS A 412 36.18 6.97 10.72
C LYS A 412 35.43 7.57 9.52
N LYS A 413 35.05 8.85 9.59
CA LYS A 413 34.49 9.59 8.45
C LYS A 413 35.46 9.56 7.27
N THR A 414 35.11 8.80 6.22
CA THR A 414 35.96 8.64 5.03
C THR A 414 35.57 9.68 3.99
N LYS A 415 36.52 10.53 3.56
CA LYS A 415 36.29 11.48 2.45
C LYS A 415 36.32 10.72 1.12
N MET A 416 35.26 10.84 0.32
CA MET A 416 35.28 10.28 -1.03
C MET A 416 36.16 11.15 -1.94
N LYS A 417 37.11 10.51 -2.62
CA LYS A 417 37.87 11.12 -3.71
C LYS A 417 37.29 10.62 -5.03
N LEU A 418 36.55 11.47 -5.74
CA LEU A 418 35.91 11.14 -7.02
C LEU A 418 36.90 11.08 -8.21
N GLY A 419 38.21 11.05 -7.97
CA GLY A 419 39.23 10.95 -9.01
C GLY A 419 39.35 12.15 -9.96
N VAL A 420 38.52 13.19 -9.79
CA VAL A 420 38.51 14.41 -10.61
C VAL A 420 38.51 15.64 -9.70
N ASP A 421 39.51 16.51 -9.85
CA ASP A 421 39.74 17.65 -8.94
C ASP A 421 38.66 18.76 -9.03
N VAL A 422 37.89 18.80 -10.12
CA VAL A 422 36.81 19.77 -10.33
C VAL A 422 35.55 19.42 -9.52
N LEU A 423 35.40 18.16 -9.10
CA LEU A 423 34.21 17.72 -8.37
C LEU A 423 34.31 18.05 -6.87
N PRO A 424 33.20 18.49 -6.25
CA PRO A 424 33.17 18.80 -4.84
C PRO A 424 33.50 17.55 -4.02
N LYS A 425 34.44 17.69 -3.09
CA LYS A 425 34.77 16.65 -2.12
C LYS A 425 33.66 16.63 -1.07
N PHE A 426 32.94 15.51 -0.96
CA PHE A 426 31.98 15.28 0.11
C PHE A 426 32.40 14.08 0.97
N ASN A 427 31.85 14.03 2.18
CA ASN A 427 32.07 12.92 3.10
C ASN A 427 31.19 11.75 2.65
N ARG A 428 31.72 10.53 2.71
CA ARG A 428 30.90 9.32 2.54
C ARG A 428 29.88 9.29 3.68
N ASP A 429 28.62 9.02 3.38
CA ASP A 429 27.62 8.75 4.41
C ASP A 429 28.04 7.51 5.21
N ASN A 430 27.69 7.50 6.50
CA ASN A 430 28.17 6.49 7.44
C ASN A 430 27.54 5.10 7.22
N THR A 431 26.42 5.02 6.50
CA THR A 431 25.74 3.78 6.17
C THR A 431 25.37 3.75 4.68
N ASP A 432 25.57 2.60 4.05
CA ASP A 432 25.04 2.33 2.71
C ASP A 432 23.55 1.95 2.81
N ARG A 433 22.76 2.21 1.77
CA ARG A 433 21.32 1.88 1.78
C ARG A 433 21.11 0.46 1.29
N ASN A 434 20.54 -0.40 2.13
CA ASN A 434 20.18 -1.74 1.70
C ASN A 434 18.74 -1.77 1.17
N ARG A 435 18.58 -1.96 -0.15
CA ARG A 435 17.27 -2.03 -0.84
C ARG A 435 16.46 -3.29 -0.51
N THR A 436 17.12 -4.35 -0.06
CA THR A 436 16.51 -5.69 0.07
C THR A 436 15.80 -5.91 1.40
N SER A 437 16.00 -5.01 2.37
CA SER A 437 15.40 -5.12 3.70
C SER A 437 13.92 -4.70 3.69
N PRO A 438 13.05 -5.47 4.35
CA PRO A 438 11.64 -5.11 4.56
C PRO A 438 11.45 -3.80 5.33
N PHE A 439 12.26 -3.53 6.36
CA PHE A 439 12.12 -2.40 7.27
C PHE A 439 13.48 -1.75 7.52
N ALA A 440 13.76 -0.63 6.86
CA ALA A 440 15.10 -0.03 6.86
C ALA A 440 15.13 1.33 7.57
N PHE A 441 16.07 1.51 8.50
CA PHE A 441 16.35 2.82 9.07
C PHE A 441 17.11 3.68 8.05
N THR A 442 16.52 4.80 7.65
CA THR A 442 17.07 5.70 6.62
C THR A 442 17.56 7.03 7.19
N GLY A 443 18.08 6.99 8.42
CA GLY A 443 18.78 8.10 9.09
C GLY A 443 17.94 8.84 10.14
N ASN A 444 16.65 9.05 9.90
CA ASN A 444 15.74 9.72 10.85
C ASN A 444 14.30 9.19 10.82
N LYS A 445 14.09 8.07 10.14
CA LYS A 445 12.80 7.42 9.89
C LYS A 445 13.04 5.97 9.50
N PHE A 446 11.98 5.17 9.54
CA PHE A 446 12.00 3.82 8.98
C PHE A 446 11.22 3.76 7.68
N GLU A 447 11.74 3.04 6.70
CA GLU A 447 11.12 2.80 5.42
C GLU A 447 10.62 1.35 5.39
N PHE A 448 9.30 1.18 5.34
CA PHE A 448 8.66 -0.14 5.22
C PHE A 448 8.31 -0.45 3.77
N ARG A 449 8.99 -1.44 3.18
CA ARG A 449 8.96 -1.72 1.73
C ARG A 449 8.02 -2.86 1.31
N MET A 450 7.45 -3.59 2.28
CA MET A 450 6.59 -4.73 1.97
C MET A 450 5.18 -4.33 1.50
N LEU A 451 4.78 -3.07 1.68
CA LEU A 451 3.44 -2.61 1.32
C LEU A 451 3.26 -2.60 -0.21
N GLY A 452 2.13 -3.16 -0.67
CA GLY A 452 1.77 -3.21 -2.09
C GLY A 452 1.30 -1.86 -2.65
N SER A 453 1.49 -1.65 -3.95
CA SER A 453 1.11 -0.43 -4.67
C SER A 453 -0.41 -0.15 -4.68
N SER A 454 -1.28 -1.15 -4.54
CA SER A 454 -2.74 -0.96 -4.45
C SER A 454 -3.25 -0.78 -3.01
N ASN A 455 -2.47 -1.21 -2.02
CA ASN A 455 -2.90 -1.22 -0.62
C ASN A 455 -3.02 0.18 -0.02
N SER A 456 -4.03 0.39 0.84
CA SER A 456 -4.04 1.56 1.73
C SER A 456 -2.89 1.50 2.72
N ILE A 457 -2.22 2.64 2.94
CA ILE A 457 -1.17 2.77 3.95
C ILE A 457 -1.73 2.66 5.39
N ALA A 458 -3.05 2.76 5.58
CA ALA A 458 -3.68 2.73 6.90
C ALA A 458 -3.35 1.46 7.68
N CYS A 459 -3.50 0.28 7.06
CA CYS A 459 -3.32 -1.01 7.76
C CYS A 459 -1.90 -1.19 8.29
N ALA A 460 -0.89 -0.86 7.47
CA ALA A 460 0.52 -0.90 7.87
C ALA A 460 0.79 0.00 9.08
N ASN A 461 0.26 1.23 9.03
CA ASN A 461 0.47 2.18 10.11
C ASN A 461 -0.35 1.87 11.37
N ILE A 462 -1.54 1.27 11.25
CA ILE A 462 -2.30 0.77 12.41
C ILE A 462 -1.46 -0.24 13.18
N MET A 463 -0.92 -1.25 12.49
CA MET A 463 -0.13 -2.30 13.14
C MET A 463 1.17 -1.76 13.71
N LEU A 464 1.89 -0.93 12.94
CA LEU A 464 3.15 -0.34 13.36
C LEU A 464 2.99 0.60 14.58
N ASN A 465 2.02 1.51 14.53
CA ASN A 465 1.74 2.42 15.65
C ASN A 465 1.36 1.63 16.91
N SER A 466 0.51 0.60 16.78
CA SER A 466 0.03 -0.20 17.91
C SER A 466 1.14 -1.05 18.54
N ALA A 467 1.96 -1.71 17.72
CA ALA A 467 3.09 -2.52 18.18
C ALA A 467 4.14 -1.66 18.91
N VAL A 468 4.45 -0.48 18.37
CA VAL A 468 5.36 0.47 19.02
C VAL A 468 4.73 1.03 20.31
N ALA A 469 3.43 1.32 20.32
CA ALA A 469 2.72 1.74 21.53
C ALA A 469 2.81 0.68 22.64
N GLU A 470 2.66 -0.60 22.33
CA GLU A 470 2.80 -1.67 23.32
C GLU A 470 4.22 -1.76 23.87
N SER A 471 5.23 -1.67 23.00
CA SER A 471 6.64 -1.66 23.45
C SER A 471 6.93 -0.48 24.37
N LEU A 472 6.46 0.72 24.02
CA LEU A 472 6.61 1.92 24.86
C LEU A 472 5.84 1.83 26.17
N LYS A 473 4.66 1.20 26.17
CA LYS A 473 3.89 0.95 27.40
C LYS A 473 4.68 0.07 28.36
N ILE A 474 5.24 -1.05 27.88
CA ILE A 474 6.08 -1.95 28.70
C ILE A 474 7.27 -1.19 29.28
N TYR A 475 7.89 -0.31 28.49
CA TYR A 475 9.00 0.50 28.96
C TYR A 475 8.57 1.52 30.01
N ALA A 476 7.47 2.25 29.76
CA ALA A 476 6.94 3.24 30.68
C ALA A 476 6.54 2.61 32.01
N ASP A 477 5.80 1.48 31.98
CA ASP A 477 5.35 0.77 33.17
C ASP A 477 6.52 0.35 34.09
N ARG A 478 7.67 -0.03 33.51
CA ARG A 478 8.88 -0.38 34.28
C ARG A 478 9.68 0.85 34.73
N LEU A 479 9.88 1.84 33.86
CA LEU A 479 10.73 2.99 34.15
C LEU A 479 10.06 3.99 35.11
N GLU A 480 8.74 4.14 35.07
CA GLU A 480 7.99 5.00 36.02
C GLU A 480 8.09 4.49 37.46
N GLN A 481 8.33 3.19 37.66
CA GLN A 481 8.47 2.57 38.98
C GLN A 481 9.93 2.47 39.44
N ALA A 482 10.90 2.89 38.62
CA ALA A 482 12.31 2.76 38.92
C ALA A 482 12.74 3.79 39.99
N GLN A 483 13.49 3.34 40.99
CA GLN A 483 14.12 4.23 41.98
C GLN A 483 15.31 4.98 41.39
N ASP A 484 16.06 4.32 40.51
CA ASP A 484 17.14 4.88 39.72
C ASP A 484 16.80 4.73 38.23
N PHE A 485 16.39 5.85 37.62
CA PHE A 485 15.97 5.90 36.24
C PHE A 485 17.11 5.57 35.27
N GLU A 486 18.33 6.08 35.50
CA GLU A 486 19.44 5.93 34.56
C GLU A 486 19.89 4.46 34.49
N THR A 487 20.03 3.81 35.65
CA THR A 487 20.39 2.39 35.71
C THR A 487 19.30 1.52 35.09
N ALA A 488 18.02 1.76 35.43
CA ALA A 488 16.91 1.00 34.88
C ALA A 488 16.75 1.18 33.36
N LEU A 489 17.02 2.39 32.85
CA LEU A 489 17.02 2.71 31.42
C LEU A 489 18.12 1.94 30.69
N HIS A 490 19.35 1.97 31.20
CA HIS A 490 20.48 1.27 30.60
C HIS A 490 20.26 -0.25 30.57
N GLU A 491 19.79 -0.82 31.68
CA GLU A 491 19.43 -2.24 31.75
C GLU A 491 18.29 -2.61 30.78
N MET A 492 17.29 -1.74 30.62
CA MET A 492 16.19 -1.96 29.69
C MET A 492 16.68 -1.99 28.23
N ILE A 493 17.49 -1.01 27.84
CA ILE A 493 18.06 -0.91 26.49
C ILE A 493 18.94 -2.14 26.23
N ARG A 494 19.87 -2.45 27.13
CA ARG A 494 20.75 -3.62 27.01
C ARG A 494 19.97 -4.93 26.88
N LYS A 495 18.96 -5.14 27.75
CA LYS A 495 18.13 -6.33 27.70
C LYS A 495 17.35 -6.43 26.39
N THR A 496 16.75 -5.33 25.94
CA THR A 496 15.99 -5.30 24.69
C THR A 496 16.88 -5.65 23.50
N ILE A 497 18.07 -5.06 23.40
CA ILE A 497 19.02 -5.37 22.32
C ILE A 497 19.34 -6.86 22.33
N LYS A 498 19.67 -7.43 23.49
CA LYS A 498 20.03 -8.84 23.60
C LYS A 498 18.87 -9.78 23.19
N ASP A 499 17.66 -9.48 23.63
CA ASP A 499 16.48 -10.32 23.37
C ASP A 499 16.03 -10.22 21.90
N HIS A 500 16.13 -9.03 21.28
CA HIS A 500 15.54 -8.73 19.98
C HIS A 500 16.55 -8.58 18.83
N LYS A 501 17.86 -8.69 19.05
CA LYS A 501 18.87 -8.51 17.98
C LYS A 501 18.75 -9.49 16.81
N HIS A 502 18.08 -10.62 17.00
CA HIS A 502 17.96 -11.64 15.96
C HIS A 502 17.15 -11.14 14.74
N ILE A 503 16.27 -10.15 14.91
CA ILE A 503 15.53 -9.47 13.82
C ILE A 503 16.42 -8.57 12.96
N ILE A 504 17.59 -8.15 13.47
CA ILE A 504 18.48 -7.20 12.79
C ILE A 504 19.30 -7.96 11.74
N PHE A 505 19.19 -7.51 10.49
CA PHE A 505 19.92 -8.08 9.37
C PHE A 505 20.37 -7.00 8.39
N ASN A 506 21.69 -6.83 8.30
CA ASN A 506 22.31 -5.83 7.43
C ASN A 506 22.81 -6.42 6.08
N GLY A 507 22.54 -7.70 5.81
CA GLY A 507 22.99 -8.41 4.60
C GLY A 507 21.99 -8.43 3.44
N ASN A 508 22.27 -9.23 2.42
CA ASN A 508 21.39 -9.38 1.25
C ASN A 508 20.17 -10.26 1.59
N GLY A 509 18.97 -9.67 1.58
CA GLY A 509 17.71 -10.35 1.89
C GLY A 509 17.20 -11.31 0.82
N TYR A 510 17.76 -11.29 -0.40
CA TYR A 510 17.34 -12.18 -1.49
C TYR A 510 18.09 -13.51 -1.57
N ASP A 511 19.19 -13.66 -0.81
CA ASP A 511 19.93 -14.92 -0.83
C ASP A 511 19.07 -16.01 -0.17
N ASP A 512 18.93 -17.16 -0.82
CA ASP A 512 18.27 -18.33 -0.24
C ASP A 512 18.92 -18.75 1.09
N ASN A 513 20.21 -18.45 1.27
CA ASN A 513 20.90 -18.63 2.54
C ASN A 513 20.32 -17.77 3.66
N TRP A 514 19.88 -16.53 3.35
CA TRP A 514 19.23 -15.66 4.32
C TRP A 514 17.90 -16.25 4.77
N ILE A 515 17.07 -16.74 3.85
CA ILE A 515 15.77 -17.33 4.21
C ILE A 515 15.97 -18.51 5.16
N LYS A 516 16.92 -19.41 4.85
CA LYS A 516 17.26 -20.54 5.71
C LYS A 516 17.80 -20.10 7.07
N GLU A 517 18.72 -19.14 7.10
CA GLU A 517 19.26 -18.60 8.35
C GLU A 517 18.16 -17.97 9.22
N ALA A 518 17.32 -17.14 8.61
CA ALA A 518 16.23 -16.45 9.27
C ALA A 518 15.26 -17.44 9.92
N THR A 519 14.79 -18.45 9.18
CA THR A 519 13.78 -19.38 9.70
C THR A 519 14.36 -20.47 10.57
N GLU A 520 15.48 -21.09 10.18
CA GLU A 520 16.00 -22.30 10.86
C GLU A 520 16.92 -21.97 12.04
N LYS A 521 17.64 -20.84 12.00
CA LYS A 521 18.61 -20.47 13.05
C LYS A 521 18.13 -19.34 13.94
N ARG A 522 17.50 -18.31 13.36
CA ARG A 522 17.06 -17.11 14.07
C ARG A 522 15.62 -17.19 14.58
N GLY A 523 14.81 -18.11 14.04
CA GLY A 523 13.40 -18.28 14.42
C GLY A 523 12.46 -17.20 13.88
N LEU A 524 12.87 -16.48 12.83
CA LEU A 524 12.05 -15.47 12.17
C LEU A 524 10.91 -16.12 11.36
N ILE A 525 9.79 -15.41 11.29
CA ILE A 525 8.56 -15.90 10.67
C ILE A 525 8.64 -15.74 9.14
N ASN A 526 8.16 -16.75 8.40
CA ASN A 526 8.06 -16.71 6.93
C ASN A 526 6.68 -17.18 6.44
N TYR A 527 5.71 -16.29 6.46
CA TYR A 527 4.39 -16.54 5.87
C TYR A 527 4.37 -16.04 4.42
N ARG A 528 4.49 -16.97 3.47
CA ARG A 528 4.66 -16.62 2.05
C ARG A 528 3.36 -16.07 1.46
N THR A 529 2.23 -16.67 1.79
CA THR A 529 0.93 -16.31 1.22
C THR A 529 0.01 -15.65 2.23
N THR A 530 -1.01 -14.96 1.74
CA THR A 530 -2.07 -14.34 2.54
C THR A 530 -2.83 -15.39 3.36
N ALA A 531 -3.08 -16.57 2.78
CA ALA A 531 -3.68 -17.70 3.49
C ALA A 531 -2.83 -18.17 4.68
N ASP A 532 -1.48 -18.10 4.57
CA ASP A 532 -0.59 -18.48 5.67
C ASP A 532 -0.64 -17.47 6.83
N CYS A 533 -0.63 -16.16 6.54
CA CYS A 533 -0.48 -15.15 7.59
C CYS A 533 -1.80 -14.69 8.21
N MET A 534 -2.89 -14.59 7.44
CA MET A 534 -4.12 -13.95 7.92
C MET A 534 -4.73 -14.60 9.17
N PRO A 535 -4.72 -15.94 9.34
CA PRO A 535 -5.25 -16.58 10.54
C PRO A 535 -4.53 -16.14 11.83
N HIS A 536 -3.25 -15.79 11.74
CA HIS A 536 -2.45 -15.35 12.88
C HIS A 536 -2.86 -13.97 13.42
N LEU A 537 -3.76 -13.23 12.73
CA LEU A 537 -4.36 -12.02 13.30
C LEU A 537 -5.10 -12.32 14.61
N LEU A 538 -5.65 -13.53 14.74
CA LEU A 538 -6.45 -13.98 15.88
C LEU A 538 -5.62 -14.69 16.96
N ASP A 539 -4.29 -14.77 16.81
CA ASP A 539 -3.41 -15.31 17.84
C ASP A 539 -3.54 -14.50 19.14
N GLU A 540 -3.52 -15.18 20.29
CA GLU A 540 -3.78 -14.58 21.60
C GLU A 540 -2.91 -13.35 21.87
N LYS A 541 -1.62 -13.41 21.48
CA LYS A 541 -0.68 -12.29 21.64
C LYS A 541 -1.12 -11.03 20.88
N ASN A 542 -1.68 -11.20 19.69
CA ASN A 542 -2.05 -10.13 18.77
C ASN A 542 -3.38 -9.51 19.21
N VAL A 543 -4.36 -10.36 19.50
CA VAL A 543 -5.66 -9.96 20.04
C VAL A 543 -5.48 -9.18 21.34
N LYS A 544 -4.68 -9.70 22.28
CA LYS A 544 -4.44 -9.04 23.58
C LYS A 544 -3.78 -7.67 23.42
N MET A 545 -2.81 -7.53 22.52
CA MET A 545 -2.14 -6.25 22.28
C MET A 545 -3.09 -5.22 21.64
N LEU A 546 -3.76 -5.59 20.54
CA LEU A 546 -4.62 -4.68 19.79
C LEU A 546 -5.86 -4.25 20.60
N THR A 547 -6.43 -5.15 21.39
CA THR A 547 -7.54 -4.84 22.31
C THR A 547 -7.07 -4.08 23.55
N GLY A 548 -5.93 -4.45 24.12
CA GLY A 548 -5.36 -3.79 25.30
C GLY A 548 -4.95 -2.34 25.04
N GLN A 549 -4.59 -1.99 23.80
CA GLN A 549 -4.34 -0.61 23.39
C GLN A 549 -5.62 0.17 23.05
N GLY A 550 -6.76 -0.51 22.91
CA GLY A 550 -8.05 0.09 22.53
C GLY A 550 -8.18 0.38 21.04
N VAL A 551 -7.39 -0.28 20.19
CA VAL A 551 -7.38 -0.05 18.74
C VAL A 551 -8.51 -0.83 18.06
N PHE A 552 -8.66 -2.09 18.45
CA PHE A 552 -9.72 -2.99 17.98
C PHE A 552 -10.41 -3.69 19.13
N SER A 553 -11.66 -4.09 18.91
CA SER A 553 -12.36 -5.13 19.67
C SER A 553 -12.14 -6.50 19.03
N ILE A 554 -12.37 -7.57 19.80
CA ILE A 554 -12.25 -8.96 19.29
C ILE A 554 -13.13 -9.18 18.06
N ALA A 555 -14.37 -8.67 18.10
CA ALA A 555 -15.32 -8.78 17.00
C ALA A 555 -14.81 -8.06 15.72
N GLU A 556 -14.20 -6.87 15.85
CA GLU A 556 -13.59 -6.17 14.71
C GLU A 556 -12.38 -6.93 14.13
N LEU A 557 -11.60 -7.63 14.95
CA LEU A 557 -10.48 -8.46 14.48
C LEU A 557 -10.97 -9.67 13.69
N GLN A 558 -11.96 -10.39 14.24
CA GLN A 558 -12.58 -11.54 13.58
C GLN A 558 -13.12 -11.17 12.20
N SER A 559 -13.93 -10.11 12.15
CA SER A 559 -14.51 -9.57 10.92
C SER A 559 -13.46 -9.22 9.87
N ARG A 560 -12.34 -8.62 10.28
CA ARG A 560 -11.26 -8.26 9.36
C ARG A 560 -10.54 -9.48 8.83
N CYS A 561 -10.27 -10.48 9.66
CA CYS A 561 -9.70 -11.74 9.22
C CYS A 561 -10.58 -12.35 8.11
N ASP A 562 -11.87 -12.47 8.37
CA ASP A 562 -12.83 -13.07 7.44
C ASP A 562 -12.94 -12.27 6.13
N ILE A 563 -13.06 -10.94 6.19
CA ILE A 563 -13.14 -10.08 5.00
C ILE A 563 -11.86 -10.16 4.16
N MET A 564 -10.69 -10.21 4.79
CA MET A 564 -9.42 -10.26 4.06
C MET A 564 -9.23 -11.62 3.37
N LEU A 565 -9.60 -12.73 4.03
CA LEU A 565 -9.57 -14.05 3.40
C LEU A 565 -10.62 -14.18 2.29
N ASP A 566 -11.84 -13.67 2.49
CA ASP A 566 -12.90 -13.63 1.47
C ASP A 566 -12.46 -12.84 0.23
N ASN A 567 -11.86 -11.67 0.41
CA ASN A 567 -11.30 -10.89 -0.70
C ASN A 567 -10.17 -11.63 -1.42
N TYR A 568 -9.30 -12.33 -0.68
CA TYR A 568 -8.24 -13.16 -1.25
C TYR A 568 -8.83 -14.29 -2.11
N CYS A 569 -9.76 -15.08 -1.57
CA CYS A 569 -10.41 -16.17 -2.28
C CYS A 569 -11.10 -15.67 -3.56
N LYS A 570 -11.92 -14.62 -3.44
CA LYS A 570 -12.62 -14.02 -4.58
C LYS A 570 -11.67 -13.53 -5.67
N SER A 571 -10.59 -12.86 -5.30
CA SER A 571 -9.61 -12.35 -6.26
C SER A 571 -9.00 -13.50 -7.07
N VAL A 572 -8.51 -14.55 -6.41
CA VAL A 572 -7.89 -15.70 -7.08
C VAL A 572 -8.92 -16.49 -7.90
N ILE A 573 -10.17 -16.62 -7.43
CA ILE A 573 -11.25 -17.26 -8.19
C ILE A 573 -11.58 -16.48 -9.46
N ILE A 574 -11.63 -15.14 -9.41
CA ILE A 574 -11.83 -14.31 -10.61
C ILE A 574 -10.67 -14.49 -11.59
N GLU A 575 -9.42 -14.50 -11.10
CA GLU A 575 -8.24 -14.78 -11.91
C GLU A 575 -8.35 -16.15 -12.59
N ALA A 576 -8.58 -17.22 -11.83
CA ALA A 576 -8.66 -18.59 -12.36
C ALA A 576 -9.80 -18.76 -13.38
N ASN A 577 -10.99 -18.21 -13.12
CA ASN A 577 -12.10 -18.23 -14.07
C ASN A 577 -11.77 -17.46 -15.37
N THR A 578 -11.07 -16.34 -15.25
CA THR A 578 -10.60 -15.57 -16.41
C THR A 578 -9.56 -16.36 -17.19
N MET A 579 -8.62 -17.04 -16.52
CA MET A 579 -7.64 -17.93 -17.15
C MET A 579 -8.30 -19.04 -17.95
N VAL A 580 -9.24 -19.76 -17.34
CA VAL A 580 -10.02 -20.82 -18.00
C VAL A 580 -10.70 -20.28 -19.25
N THR A 581 -11.39 -19.14 -19.13
CA THR A 581 -12.17 -18.56 -20.22
C THR A 581 -11.26 -18.15 -21.37
N MET A 582 -10.18 -17.41 -21.10
CA MET A 582 -9.24 -16.97 -22.13
C MET A 582 -8.50 -18.13 -22.78
N ALA A 583 -8.02 -19.10 -22.00
CA ALA A 583 -7.32 -20.27 -22.53
C ALA A 583 -8.21 -21.08 -23.47
N LYS A 584 -9.47 -21.32 -23.08
CA LYS A 584 -10.43 -22.14 -23.84
C LYS A 584 -11.01 -21.43 -25.06
N THR A 585 -11.33 -20.14 -24.95
CA THR A 585 -12.12 -19.42 -25.97
C THR A 585 -11.29 -18.55 -26.90
N GLN A 586 -10.04 -18.25 -26.54
CA GLN A 586 -9.17 -17.37 -27.32
C GLN A 586 -7.85 -18.06 -27.68
N ILE A 587 -7.09 -18.53 -26.69
CA ILE A 587 -5.73 -19.07 -26.91
C ILE A 587 -5.77 -20.40 -27.67
N ALA A 588 -6.46 -21.42 -27.14
CA ALA A 588 -6.51 -22.73 -27.80
C ALA A 588 -7.06 -22.65 -29.24
N PRO A 589 -8.15 -21.92 -29.54
CA PRO A 589 -8.60 -21.72 -30.91
C PRO A 589 -7.59 -20.98 -31.80
N ALA A 590 -6.88 -19.99 -31.28
CA ALA A 590 -5.84 -19.28 -32.03
C ALA A 590 -4.67 -20.20 -32.41
N VAL A 591 -4.21 -21.00 -31.45
CA VAL A 591 -3.14 -21.99 -31.63
C VAL A 591 -3.56 -23.05 -32.66
N GLU A 592 -4.77 -23.58 -32.54
CA GLU A 592 -5.30 -24.59 -33.46
C GLU A 592 -5.46 -24.04 -34.88
N ASN A 593 -6.00 -22.82 -35.04
CA ASN A 593 -6.13 -22.18 -36.35
C ASN A 593 -4.78 -21.96 -37.03
N TYR A 594 -3.75 -21.62 -36.27
CA TYR A 594 -2.40 -21.48 -36.80
C TYR A 594 -1.79 -22.84 -37.17
N ALA A 595 -1.96 -23.86 -36.33
CA ALA A 595 -1.52 -25.23 -36.62
C ALA A 595 -2.17 -25.76 -37.90
N ALA A 596 -3.47 -25.53 -38.10
CA ALA A 596 -4.19 -25.90 -39.31
C ALA A 596 -3.61 -25.21 -40.56
N HIS A 597 -3.34 -23.90 -40.50
CA HIS A 597 -2.68 -23.19 -41.61
C HIS A 597 -1.34 -23.83 -41.95
N VAL A 598 -0.49 -24.07 -40.95
CA VAL A 598 0.85 -24.65 -41.16
C VAL A 598 0.75 -26.06 -41.76
N ALA A 599 -0.24 -26.86 -41.32
CA ALA A 599 -0.52 -28.18 -41.88
C ALA A 599 -0.94 -28.10 -43.35
N ASP A 600 -1.87 -27.20 -43.70
CA ASP A 600 -2.31 -26.97 -45.08
C ASP A 600 -1.15 -26.53 -45.99
N ALA A 601 -0.25 -25.68 -45.46
CA ALA A 601 0.96 -25.28 -46.17
C ALA A 601 1.89 -26.47 -46.44
N ALA A 602 2.06 -27.39 -45.47
CA ALA A 602 2.87 -28.60 -45.65
C ALA A 602 2.27 -29.54 -46.70
N VAL A 603 0.94 -29.73 -46.67
CA VAL A 603 0.20 -30.53 -47.66
C VAL A 603 0.36 -29.92 -49.05
N SER A 604 0.19 -28.60 -49.18
CA SER A 604 0.33 -27.87 -50.44
C SER A 604 1.75 -27.96 -51.02
N LYS A 605 2.78 -27.87 -50.18
CA LYS A 605 4.19 -28.05 -50.59
C LYS A 605 4.45 -29.45 -51.11
N LYS A 606 3.97 -30.49 -50.42
CA LYS A 606 4.13 -31.88 -50.87
C LYS A 606 3.34 -32.20 -52.13
N ALA A 607 2.20 -31.56 -52.33
CA ALA A 607 1.43 -31.67 -53.58
C ALA A 607 2.18 -31.05 -54.77
N LEU A 608 2.96 -29.99 -54.53
CA LEU A 608 3.82 -29.36 -55.55
C LEU A 608 5.05 -30.22 -55.88
N ASP A 609 5.75 -30.73 -54.86
CA ASP A 609 6.87 -31.66 -55.00
C ASP A 609 6.92 -32.61 -53.79
N ALA A 610 6.72 -33.91 -54.05
CA ALA A 610 6.68 -34.95 -53.02
C ALA A 610 8.01 -35.15 -52.27
N ASN A 611 9.14 -34.66 -52.81
CA ASN A 611 10.45 -34.77 -52.19
C ASN A 611 10.73 -33.68 -51.14
N LEU A 612 9.87 -32.66 -51.00
CA LEU A 612 10.04 -31.62 -50.01
C LEU A 612 9.85 -32.18 -48.58
N ALA A 613 10.89 -32.05 -47.75
CA ALA A 613 10.92 -32.64 -46.42
C ALA A 613 9.82 -32.12 -45.47
N CYS A 614 9.49 -30.83 -45.55
CA CYS A 614 8.50 -30.15 -44.68
C CYS A 614 8.71 -30.41 -43.18
N SER A 615 9.97 -30.52 -42.74
CA SER A 615 10.33 -30.88 -41.36
C SER A 615 9.97 -29.79 -40.36
N TYR A 616 10.11 -28.52 -40.75
CA TYR A 616 9.73 -27.38 -39.93
C TYR A 616 8.22 -27.40 -39.62
N GLU A 617 7.38 -27.50 -40.64
CA GLU A 617 5.92 -27.50 -40.51
C GLU A 617 5.45 -28.71 -39.70
N THR A 618 5.98 -29.90 -40.02
CA THR A 618 5.61 -31.14 -39.33
C THR A 618 5.93 -31.07 -37.84
N ASN A 619 7.10 -30.53 -37.47
CA ASN A 619 7.50 -30.40 -36.07
C ASN A 619 6.68 -29.31 -35.36
N LEU A 620 6.46 -28.17 -36.00
CA LEU A 620 5.68 -27.07 -35.44
C LEU A 620 4.23 -27.50 -35.16
N VAL A 621 3.58 -28.16 -36.12
CA VAL A 621 2.21 -28.70 -35.94
C VAL A 621 2.20 -29.70 -34.79
N ARG A 622 3.16 -30.62 -34.71
CA ARG A 622 3.23 -31.59 -33.60
C ARG A 622 3.31 -30.91 -32.23
N THR A 623 4.17 -29.90 -32.10
CA THR A 623 4.32 -29.15 -30.86
C THR A 623 3.06 -28.37 -30.52
N LEU A 624 2.49 -27.62 -31.47
CA LEU A 624 1.27 -26.84 -31.24
C LEU A 624 0.06 -27.73 -30.89
N SER A 625 -0.09 -28.90 -31.52
CA SER A 625 -1.14 -29.87 -31.16
C SER A 625 -0.95 -30.40 -29.75
N THR A 626 0.29 -30.74 -29.36
CA THR A 626 0.60 -31.21 -27.99
C THR A 626 0.30 -30.12 -26.95
N LEU A 627 0.66 -28.87 -27.25
CA LEU A 627 0.34 -27.73 -26.40
C LEU A 627 -1.17 -27.51 -26.29
N THR A 628 -1.90 -27.64 -27.39
CA THR A 628 -3.37 -27.51 -27.41
C THR A 628 -4.04 -28.57 -26.53
N ASP A 629 -3.62 -29.84 -26.64
CA ASP A 629 -4.08 -30.92 -25.77
C ASP A 629 -3.76 -30.66 -24.30
N THR A 630 -2.55 -30.15 -24.03
CA THR A 630 -2.11 -29.80 -22.68
C THR A 630 -2.95 -28.67 -22.10
N ILE A 631 -3.18 -27.59 -22.87
CA ILE A 631 -4.01 -26.46 -22.47
C ILE A 631 -5.42 -26.95 -22.14
N ALA A 632 -6.02 -27.77 -23.00
CA ALA A 632 -7.36 -28.33 -22.76
C ALA A 632 -7.41 -29.15 -21.45
N ALA A 633 -6.45 -30.06 -21.25
CA ALA A 633 -6.38 -30.87 -20.04
C ALA A 633 -6.18 -30.02 -18.76
N LYS A 634 -5.32 -29.00 -18.81
CA LYS A 634 -5.08 -28.10 -17.67
C LYS A 634 -6.28 -27.20 -17.37
N VAL A 635 -7.01 -26.77 -18.39
CA VAL A 635 -8.30 -26.08 -18.22
C VAL A 635 -9.32 -26.96 -17.50
N ASP A 636 -9.44 -28.23 -17.86
CA ASP A 636 -10.38 -29.15 -17.21
C ASP A 636 -9.99 -29.41 -15.74
N LEU A 637 -8.70 -29.60 -15.46
CA LEU A 637 -8.20 -29.74 -14.08
C LEU A 637 -8.44 -28.49 -13.23
N LEU A 638 -8.19 -27.30 -13.78
CA LEU A 638 -8.42 -26.04 -13.07
C LEU A 638 -9.92 -25.81 -12.80
N ASN A 639 -10.80 -26.16 -13.74
CA ASN A 639 -12.25 -26.10 -13.54
C ASN A 639 -12.72 -27.05 -12.42
N GLU A 640 -12.17 -28.27 -12.36
CA GLU A 640 -12.52 -29.20 -11.30
C GLU A 640 -12.03 -28.71 -9.93
N ALA A 641 -10.82 -28.15 -9.87
CA ALA A 641 -10.30 -27.52 -8.66
C ALA A 641 -11.19 -26.35 -8.20
N LEU A 642 -11.68 -25.52 -9.12
CA LEU A 642 -12.61 -24.42 -8.80
C LEU A 642 -13.94 -24.93 -8.25
N ARG A 643 -14.50 -25.99 -8.83
CA ARG A 643 -15.73 -26.62 -8.30
C ARG A 643 -15.54 -27.19 -6.90
N SER A 644 -14.36 -27.73 -6.60
CA SER A 644 -14.06 -28.28 -5.28
C SER A 644 -14.09 -27.24 -4.16
N LEU A 645 -13.89 -25.95 -4.48
CA LEU A 645 -13.97 -24.86 -3.51
C LEU A 645 -15.38 -24.70 -2.92
N GLU A 646 -16.43 -25.04 -3.66
CA GLU A 646 -17.82 -25.02 -3.17
C GLU A 646 -18.05 -26.01 -2.01
N THR A 647 -17.15 -26.97 -1.82
CA THR A 647 -17.22 -27.96 -0.74
C THR A 647 -16.44 -27.56 0.52
N ALA A 648 -15.78 -26.41 0.52
CA ALA A 648 -15.05 -25.92 1.69
C ALA A 648 -16.00 -25.65 2.87
N GLU A 649 -15.59 -26.07 4.06
CA GLU A 649 -16.40 -25.93 5.29
C GLU A 649 -16.49 -24.47 5.75
N ASP A 650 -15.39 -23.72 5.60
CA ASP A 650 -15.26 -22.32 5.97
C ASP A 650 -14.25 -21.60 5.07
N ILE A 651 -14.11 -20.29 5.31
CA ILE A 651 -13.22 -19.44 4.52
C ILE A 651 -11.73 -19.78 4.69
N PHE A 652 -11.34 -20.37 5.82
CA PHE A 652 -9.96 -20.80 6.05
C PHE A 652 -9.64 -22.00 5.17
N ALA A 653 -10.51 -23.01 5.19
CA ALA A 653 -10.40 -24.20 4.33
C ALA A 653 -10.38 -23.82 2.84
N GLU A 654 -11.26 -22.90 2.41
CA GLU A 654 -11.27 -22.39 1.04
C GLU A 654 -9.93 -21.73 0.67
N SER A 655 -9.40 -20.87 1.55
CA SER A 655 -8.13 -20.18 1.31
C SER A 655 -6.94 -21.14 1.20
N PHE A 656 -6.94 -22.22 1.99
CA PHE A 656 -5.90 -23.26 1.93
C PHE A 656 -6.01 -24.11 0.67
N LEU A 657 -7.23 -24.49 0.24
CA LEU A 657 -7.43 -25.20 -1.02
C LEU A 657 -6.96 -24.38 -2.23
N ILE A 658 -7.21 -23.07 -2.22
CA ILE A 658 -6.69 -22.16 -3.25
C ILE A 658 -5.16 -22.17 -3.27
N ARG A 659 -4.53 -22.00 -2.09
CA ARG A 659 -3.08 -22.00 -1.94
C ARG A 659 -2.45 -23.30 -2.44
N ASP A 660 -3.01 -24.43 -2.04
CA ASP A 660 -2.40 -25.76 -2.21
C ASP A 660 -2.68 -26.40 -3.58
N HIS A 661 -3.78 -26.02 -4.24
CA HIS A 661 -4.22 -26.67 -5.48
C HIS A 661 -4.43 -25.69 -6.64
N VAL A 662 -5.23 -24.63 -6.44
CA VAL A 662 -5.63 -23.73 -7.54
C VAL A 662 -4.44 -22.96 -8.11
N LEU A 663 -3.61 -22.36 -7.25
CA LEU A 663 -2.44 -21.58 -7.68
C LEU A 663 -1.43 -22.42 -8.48
N GLY A 664 -1.23 -23.69 -8.09
CA GLY A 664 -0.37 -24.62 -8.82
C GLY A 664 -0.86 -24.86 -10.25
N LEU A 665 -2.15 -25.18 -10.40
CA LEU A 665 -2.77 -25.42 -11.71
C LEU A 665 -2.80 -24.18 -12.60
N MET A 666 -3.00 -22.99 -12.01
CA MET A 666 -2.88 -21.71 -12.74
C MET A 666 -1.48 -21.54 -13.34
N ASN A 667 -0.43 -21.80 -12.58
CA ASN A 667 0.95 -21.69 -13.07
C ASN A 667 1.25 -22.70 -14.20
N GLU A 668 0.75 -23.93 -14.08
CA GLU A 668 0.89 -24.95 -15.13
C GLU A 668 0.16 -24.58 -16.42
N LEU A 669 -1.08 -24.09 -16.31
CA LEU A 669 -1.85 -23.62 -17.47
C LEU A 669 -1.17 -22.43 -18.15
N ARG A 670 -0.66 -21.48 -17.34
CA ARG A 670 0.12 -20.34 -17.83
C ARG A 670 1.34 -20.80 -18.62
N ALA A 671 2.14 -21.72 -18.08
CA ALA A 671 3.36 -22.19 -18.74
C ALA A 671 3.08 -22.75 -20.16
N ALA A 672 2.03 -23.56 -20.32
CA ALA A 672 1.65 -24.09 -21.62
C ALA A 672 1.17 -23.01 -22.60
N CYS A 673 0.40 -22.03 -22.12
CA CYS A 673 -0.08 -20.92 -22.96
C CYS A 673 1.05 -19.96 -23.37
N ASP A 674 1.95 -19.64 -22.44
CA ASP A 674 3.11 -18.78 -22.68
C ASP A 674 4.06 -19.44 -23.69
N GLU A 675 4.25 -20.77 -23.63
CA GLU A 675 5.02 -21.50 -24.66
C GLU A 675 4.33 -21.42 -26.03
N ALA A 676 3.01 -21.60 -26.08
CA ALA A 676 2.24 -21.49 -27.32
C ALA A 676 2.30 -20.09 -27.95
N GLU A 677 2.36 -19.02 -27.15
CA GLU A 677 2.55 -17.64 -27.63
C GLU A 677 3.85 -17.50 -28.44
N THR A 678 4.95 -18.12 -27.97
CA THR A 678 6.26 -17.99 -28.64
C THR A 678 6.33 -18.67 -30.01
N LEU A 679 5.42 -19.62 -30.26
CA LEU A 679 5.38 -20.43 -31.48
C LEU A 679 4.29 -19.99 -32.45
N THR A 680 3.25 -19.31 -31.96
CA THR A 680 2.09 -18.88 -32.74
C THR A 680 2.39 -17.55 -33.45
N ALA A 681 2.09 -17.46 -34.74
CA ALA A 681 2.31 -16.22 -35.47
C ALA A 681 1.47 -15.05 -34.90
N LYS A 682 2.06 -13.85 -34.81
CA LYS A 682 1.41 -12.66 -34.24
C LYS A 682 0.03 -12.34 -34.83
N SER A 683 -0.18 -12.64 -36.12
CA SER A 683 -1.47 -12.41 -36.79
C SER A 683 -2.60 -13.33 -36.32
N TYR A 684 -2.27 -14.44 -35.67
CA TYR A 684 -3.22 -15.39 -35.08
C TYR A 684 -3.42 -15.17 -33.59
N TRP A 685 -2.45 -14.53 -32.92
CA TRP A 685 -2.52 -14.33 -31.48
C TRP A 685 -3.60 -13.30 -31.10
N PRO A 686 -4.48 -13.61 -30.14
CA PRO A 686 -5.75 -12.88 -29.97
C PRO A 686 -5.64 -11.54 -29.25
N PHE A 687 -4.52 -11.24 -28.59
CA PHE A 687 -4.38 -10.03 -27.78
C PHE A 687 -2.93 -9.50 -27.74
N PRO A 688 -2.69 -8.24 -27.32
CA PRO A 688 -1.35 -7.66 -27.25
C PRO A 688 -0.37 -8.46 -26.40
N THR A 689 0.85 -8.63 -26.92
CA THR A 689 1.97 -9.30 -26.23
C THR A 689 2.61 -8.38 -25.20
N TYR A 690 3.49 -8.92 -24.34
CA TYR A 690 4.25 -8.08 -23.40
C TYR A 690 5.13 -7.04 -24.10
N ALA A 691 5.68 -7.36 -25.28
CA ALA A 691 6.46 -6.40 -26.06
C ALA A 691 5.59 -5.20 -26.49
N ASP A 692 4.33 -5.46 -26.86
CA ASP A 692 3.37 -4.40 -27.22
C ASP A 692 3.02 -3.56 -25.98
N LEU A 693 2.71 -4.19 -24.85
CA LEU A 693 2.28 -3.49 -23.63
C LEU A 693 3.38 -2.65 -22.98
N LEU A 694 4.59 -3.19 -22.83
CA LEU A 694 5.70 -2.56 -22.11
C LEU A 694 6.40 -1.45 -22.92
N PHE A 695 6.35 -1.53 -24.26
CA PHE A 695 7.03 -0.58 -25.15
C PHE A 695 6.08 0.19 -26.06
N GLY A 696 4.75 -0.01 -25.92
CA GLY A 696 3.73 0.57 -26.78
C GLY A 696 3.48 2.06 -26.58
N VAL A 697 3.69 2.57 -25.36
CA VAL A 697 3.59 4.01 -25.08
C VAL A 697 4.78 4.72 -25.75
N LYS A 698 4.51 5.62 -26.70
CA LYS A 698 5.53 6.35 -27.47
C LYS A 698 5.54 7.83 -27.11
#